data_AF-A0A415FA55-F1
#
_entry.id   AF-A0A415FA55-F1
#
_cell.length_a   1.000
_cell.length_b   1.000
_cell.length_c   1.000
_cell.angle_alpha   90.00
_cell.angle_beta   90.00
_cell.angle_gamma   90.00
#
_symmetry.space_group_name_H-M   'P 1'
#
loop_
_entity.id
_entity.type
_entity.pdbx_description
1 polymer ?
#
loop_
_entity_poly.entity_id
_entity_poly.type
_entity_poly.pdbx_seq_one_letter_code
_entity_poly.pdbx_strand_id
1 'polypeptide(L)'
;MYIHGYYYNRLEEKISVYILIRGDRSEKVEIGGDGSGITFSDDPVEITSQVNDTFDHLLCSQASIRLLCKNYIKEFFSGSCRDAVVNIYRGTKCLFAGYIEPQTFSQGYNECEDEVELTCVDALSALQYSKYKNVGSPLVLYNKVKAEAQQRTFHDIVMDILNGVMDGIDILGGHDKPLYYDGSKYVAAEKDKQYSILQDISISELLFLGDEEDDVWTQEDVLTEILRYLNLHIRQDGLSLYLFSWETIRSGKSHQWHNLKGVDNLFIDPKILDITTSIVADCDTQISVAETYNQLKLTADVKEMENVVKSPLDSDALCNAFLGMQKYMTEYASDGEGKRAYNGFAELVGHGGTSYDAGSVVDWYVQVRKCQDWRFYGAKKKDLVKDLCQGSNQQDAVNYLGTVPGASMLLSVGSVKKTSGGQDNSLVSKISMTDYLVISVNGNGKDGESEFYPNDSDLLEAIPCAEYVGNEVGGVFSPSDGNTTNYIVISGKMVMNPLMRMTANYYDLKNKPWVSGIIGKPNEIYVWHNTVPSRNNGDGRYYTRRYWKTKSWRDEVVSDDAMDKKNDGGFIPFTGEGPQEFEFKYSAFGDSTDKLSKVGVIQCMLIIGDKCVVEKRPGQFLGSDKVAGTGNGQLSDYVWMKYKTREECSSDDEYYQQSFSVGFDPKIGDKIIGTEFSIQNNLRYTDSVDADGTAIPVRMTDKVHGAVKFIILGPVNSVWEEITRRHPTAFRHTKWSSNTKPILSHVSDILLEELEIKVVSDHGKVGSDGAENDLIYLSDTKEDFVNTKDDLEMKITTALTSEECKTLGVKNGISLSAPLNVVTELSLLGIYNRSNGELAKPEQHYVNDYWQEWHEPRVVMEQNLMDEHGNVSPFDLYRHPAIGKTFHVQGISYYLTSGTAQMTIREIF
;
A
#
# COMPACT_ATOMS: atom_id res chain seq x y z
N MET A 1 29.99 -13.53 26.39
CA MET A 1 31.35 -13.19 26.88
C MET A 1 31.41 -11.70 27.20
N TYR A 2 32.01 -11.34 28.34
CA TYR A 2 32.19 -9.96 28.79
C TYR A 2 33.68 -9.65 28.94
N ILE A 3 34.18 -8.72 28.13
CA ILE A 3 35.58 -8.30 28.11
C ILE A 3 35.65 -6.87 28.66
N HIS A 4 36.58 -6.60 29.57
CA HIS A 4 36.75 -5.25 30.10
C HIS A 4 38.20 -4.96 30.46
N GLY A 5 38.59 -3.69 30.44
CA GLY A 5 39.90 -3.25 30.90
C GLY A 5 40.02 -1.75 30.90
N TYR A 6 41.13 -1.24 31.40
CA TYR A 6 41.44 0.18 31.36
C TYR A 6 42.93 0.43 31.21
N TYR A 7 43.27 1.61 30.72
CA TYR A 7 44.61 2.17 30.72
C TYR A 7 44.55 3.65 31.12
N TYR A 8 45.71 4.24 31.39
CA TYR A 8 45.83 5.68 31.63
C TYR A 8 46.41 6.35 30.40
N ASN A 9 45.77 7.42 29.93
CA ASN A 9 46.30 8.22 28.83
C ASN A 9 47.50 9.08 29.30
N ARG A 10 48.10 9.83 28.37
CA ARG A 10 49.23 10.74 28.67
C ARG A 10 48.89 11.88 29.63
N LEU A 11 47.60 12.15 29.85
CA LEU A 11 47.08 13.14 30.79
C LEU A 11 46.65 12.53 32.14
N GLU A 12 47.04 11.27 32.40
CA GLU A 12 46.69 10.51 33.62
C GLU A 12 45.17 10.28 33.80
N GLU A 13 44.38 10.38 32.73
CA GLU A 13 42.96 10.06 32.74
C GLU A 13 42.73 8.58 32.47
N LYS A 14 41.78 8.00 33.22
CA LYS A 14 41.40 6.60 33.07
C LYS A 14 40.51 6.41 31.84
N ILE A 15 41.00 5.66 30.85
CA ILE A 15 40.22 5.21 29.69
C ILE A 15 39.80 3.77 29.92
N SER A 16 38.49 3.49 29.93
CA SER A 16 37.95 2.15 30.16
C SER A 16 37.21 1.66 28.91
N VAL A 17 37.45 0.40 28.55
CA VAL A 17 36.81 -0.28 27.42
C VAL A 17 35.99 -1.45 27.97
N TYR A 18 34.75 -1.57 27.50
CA TYR A 18 33.84 -2.65 27.81
C TYR A 18 33.29 -3.23 26.52
N ILE A 19 33.35 -4.56 26.37
CA ILE A 19 32.79 -5.30 25.25
C ILE A 19 31.88 -6.40 25.81
N LEU A 20 30.63 -6.43 25.35
CA LEU A 20 29.64 -7.43 25.77
C LEU A 20 29.10 -8.15 24.54
N ILE A 21 29.38 -9.46 24.47
CA ILE A 21 29.04 -10.30 23.33
C ILE A 21 27.84 -11.19 23.72
N ARG A 22 26.77 -11.07 22.94
CA ARG A 22 25.46 -11.74 23.05
C ARG A 22 24.81 -11.59 24.43
N GLY A 23 25.07 -10.47 25.11
CA GLY A 23 24.58 -10.21 26.46
C GLY A 23 25.12 -11.16 27.54
N ASP A 24 26.08 -12.01 27.20
CA ASP A 24 26.54 -13.09 28.07
C ASP A 24 27.70 -12.65 28.96
N ARG A 25 27.52 -12.80 30.27
CA ARG A 25 28.51 -12.47 31.31
C ARG A 25 29.10 -13.69 32.01
N SER A 26 28.81 -14.90 31.53
CA SER A 26 29.30 -16.14 32.15
C SER A 26 30.81 -16.26 32.05
N GLU A 27 31.38 -15.85 30.91
CA GLU A 27 32.81 -15.72 30.70
C GLU A 27 33.22 -14.26 30.82
N LYS A 28 34.19 -13.99 31.71
CA LYS A 28 34.70 -12.66 32.02
C LYS A 28 36.20 -12.61 31.76
N VAL A 29 36.63 -11.71 30.88
CA VAL A 29 38.04 -11.54 30.51
C VAL A 29 38.49 -10.12 30.79
N GLU A 30 39.58 -9.98 31.55
CA GLU A 30 40.19 -8.70 31.86
C GLU A 30 41.37 -8.43 30.91
N ILE A 31 41.32 -7.31 30.19
CA ILE A 31 42.41 -6.87 29.30
C ILE A 31 43.61 -6.50 30.18
N GLY A 32 44.75 -7.16 29.94
CA GLY A 32 45.95 -7.05 30.78
C GLY A 32 45.93 -7.90 32.06
N GLY A 33 44.88 -8.70 32.29
CA GLY A 33 44.79 -9.62 33.43
C GLY A 33 45.72 -10.84 33.29
N ASP A 34 46.19 -11.37 34.42
CA ASP A 34 47.07 -12.55 34.44
C ASP A 34 46.42 -13.76 33.76
N GLY A 35 47.02 -14.23 32.66
CA GLY A 35 46.53 -15.37 31.90
C GLY A 35 45.35 -15.09 30.96
N SER A 36 44.93 -13.82 30.78
CA SER A 36 43.84 -13.45 29.86
C SER A 36 44.20 -13.66 28.38
N GLY A 37 45.48 -13.52 28.04
CA GLY A 37 45.96 -13.58 26.66
C GLY A 37 45.53 -12.40 25.78
N ILE A 38 45.00 -11.33 26.37
CA ILE A 38 44.59 -10.09 25.71
C ILE A 38 45.21 -8.91 26.44
N THR A 39 45.92 -8.04 25.73
CA THR A 39 46.52 -6.79 26.25
C THR A 39 46.17 -5.62 25.33
N PHE A 40 46.23 -4.39 25.85
CA PHE A 40 46.14 -3.19 25.00
C PHE A 40 47.41 -3.04 24.17
N SER A 41 47.29 -2.57 22.92
CA SER A 41 48.45 -2.15 22.13
C SER A 41 48.98 -0.77 22.59
N ASP A 42 50.00 -0.25 21.91
CA ASP A 42 50.61 1.06 22.23
C ASP A 42 49.68 2.25 21.97
N ASP A 43 48.79 2.14 20.98
CA ASP A 43 47.75 3.12 20.69
C ASP A 43 46.37 2.44 20.60
N PRO A 44 45.79 2.10 21.78
CA PRO A 44 44.75 1.10 21.85
C PRO A 44 43.36 1.59 21.43
N VAL A 45 43.07 2.89 21.51
CA VAL A 45 41.72 3.41 21.23
C VAL A 45 41.76 4.78 20.57
N GLU A 46 41.09 4.88 19.43
CA GLU A 46 40.76 6.12 18.73
C GLU A 46 39.26 6.14 18.39
N ILE A 47 38.68 7.34 18.33
CA ILE A 47 37.32 7.57 17.84
C ILE A 47 37.43 8.58 16.71
N THR A 48 36.93 8.25 15.53
CA THR A 48 37.01 9.08 14.33
C THR A 48 35.63 9.53 13.90
N SER A 49 35.51 10.81 13.54
CA SER A 49 34.31 11.36 12.91
C SER A 49 34.18 10.79 11.50
N GLN A 50 32.98 10.33 11.14
CA GLN A 50 32.64 9.90 9.77
C GLN A 50 31.81 10.95 9.03
N VAL A 51 31.67 12.16 9.60
CA VAL A 51 31.00 13.30 8.97
C VAL A 51 31.84 13.83 7.81
N ASN A 52 31.26 13.86 6.62
CA ASN A 52 31.86 14.44 5.43
C ASN A 52 31.65 15.96 5.42
N ASP A 53 30.39 16.38 5.48
CA ASP A 53 30.01 17.79 5.46
C ASP A 53 28.62 18.03 6.09
N THR A 54 28.04 19.21 5.88
CA THR A 54 26.75 19.58 6.46
C THR A 54 25.53 18.98 5.76
N PHE A 55 25.68 18.32 4.60
CA PHE A 55 24.62 17.54 3.94
C PHE A 55 24.36 16.20 4.65
N ASP A 56 25.27 15.73 5.50
CA ASP A 56 25.05 14.51 6.29
C ASP A 56 24.01 14.75 7.38
N HIS A 57 22.90 13.99 7.36
CA HIS A 57 21.85 14.07 8.38
C HIS A 57 22.09 13.17 9.59
N LEU A 58 22.85 12.10 9.42
CA LEU A 58 23.34 11.25 10.50
C LEU A 58 24.82 11.56 10.73
N LEU A 59 25.13 12.19 11.86
CA LEU A 59 26.50 12.58 12.18
C LEU A 59 27.19 11.42 12.90
N CYS A 60 27.68 10.48 12.09
CA CYS A 60 28.24 9.20 12.52
C CYS A 60 29.68 9.31 13.03
N SER A 61 30.04 8.36 13.89
CA SER A 61 31.36 8.17 14.46
C SER A 61 31.73 6.69 14.47
N GLN A 62 33.03 6.42 14.32
CA GLN A 62 33.61 5.09 14.36
C GLN A 62 34.66 5.05 15.48
N ALA A 63 34.79 3.92 16.17
CA ALA A 63 35.89 3.70 17.10
C ALA A 63 36.75 2.53 16.62
N SER A 64 38.05 2.64 16.77
CA SER A 64 38.99 1.54 16.53
C SER A 64 39.61 1.12 17.86
N ILE A 65 39.49 -0.17 18.20
CA ILE A 65 40.08 -0.74 19.42
C ILE A 65 41.16 -1.74 19.01
N ARG A 66 42.42 -1.45 19.36
CA ARG A 66 43.58 -2.28 19.01
C ARG A 66 44.03 -3.09 20.23
N LEU A 67 43.99 -4.41 20.11
CA LEU A 67 44.30 -5.38 21.16
C LEU A 67 45.39 -6.34 20.69
N LEU A 68 46.34 -6.67 21.57
CA LEU A 68 47.32 -7.73 21.36
C LEU A 68 46.75 -9.05 21.90
N CYS A 69 46.56 -10.03 21.02
CA CYS A 69 45.91 -11.30 21.34
C CYS A 69 46.86 -12.48 21.15
N LYS A 70 46.95 -13.36 22.16
CA LYS A 70 47.75 -14.62 22.10
C LYS A 70 47.04 -15.76 21.40
N ASN A 71 45.71 -15.72 21.37
CA ASN A 71 44.86 -16.77 20.82
C ASN A 71 43.80 -16.13 19.93
N TYR A 72 43.33 -16.92 18.96
CA TYR A 72 42.16 -16.56 18.16
C TYR A 72 40.89 -16.48 19.04
N ILE A 73 40.22 -15.32 19.02
CA ILE A 73 38.98 -15.06 19.76
C ILE A 73 37.81 -15.11 18.77
N LYS A 74 37.17 -16.27 18.68
CA LYS A 74 36.06 -16.49 17.75
C LYS A 74 34.84 -15.61 18.05
N GLU A 75 34.70 -15.17 19.30
CA GLU A 75 33.55 -14.43 19.80
C GLU A 75 33.46 -13.02 19.23
N PHE A 76 34.58 -12.43 18.75
CA PHE A 76 34.55 -11.16 18.02
C PHE A 76 33.81 -11.28 16.68
N PHE A 77 33.59 -12.49 16.18
CA PHE A 77 32.84 -12.74 14.95
C PHE A 77 31.38 -13.02 15.28
N SER A 78 30.55 -12.00 15.07
CA SER A 78 29.11 -12.09 15.18
C SER A 78 28.45 -12.18 13.80
N GLY A 79 27.32 -12.88 13.72
CA GLY A 79 26.49 -12.91 12.50
C GLY A 79 25.62 -11.66 12.34
N SER A 80 25.61 -10.79 13.35
CA SER A 80 24.86 -9.52 13.39
C SER A 80 25.66 -8.50 14.17
N CYS A 81 25.73 -7.26 13.69
CA CYS A 81 26.40 -6.16 14.39
C CYS A 81 25.89 -5.98 15.84
N ARG A 82 24.60 -6.26 16.09
CA ARG A 82 23.96 -6.08 17.41
C ARG A 82 24.39 -7.09 18.47
N ASP A 83 25.08 -8.16 18.09
CA ASP A 83 25.54 -9.17 19.04
C ASP A 83 26.70 -8.67 19.91
N ALA A 84 27.51 -7.72 19.46
CA ALA A 84 28.73 -7.31 20.15
C ALA A 84 28.70 -5.82 20.47
N VAL A 85 28.30 -5.48 21.69
CA VAL A 85 28.18 -4.10 22.17
C VAL A 85 29.51 -3.61 22.73
N VAL A 86 29.86 -2.37 22.46
CA VAL A 86 31.09 -1.70 22.93
C VAL A 86 30.75 -0.40 23.63
N ASN A 87 31.34 -0.15 24.80
CA ASN A 87 31.34 1.17 25.43
C ASN A 87 32.75 1.60 25.81
N ILE A 88 33.07 2.87 25.54
CA ILE A 88 34.36 3.50 25.83
C ILE A 88 34.10 4.68 26.76
N TYR A 89 34.79 4.70 27.90
CA TYR A 89 34.62 5.70 28.95
C TYR A 89 35.93 6.44 29.22
N ARG A 90 35.81 7.76 29.44
CA ARG A 90 36.84 8.57 30.09
C ARG A 90 36.36 8.93 31.49
N GLY A 91 37.00 8.37 32.51
CA GLY A 91 36.51 8.44 33.88
C GLY A 91 35.11 7.83 33.99
N THR A 92 34.10 8.67 34.22
CA THR A 92 32.68 8.27 34.27
C THR A 92 31.88 8.71 33.05
N LYS A 93 32.45 9.51 32.14
CA LYS A 93 31.77 9.97 30.92
C LYS A 93 31.90 8.90 29.83
N CYS A 94 30.78 8.42 29.32
CA CYS A 94 30.76 7.59 28.11
C CYS A 94 31.08 8.49 26.91
N LEU A 95 32.13 8.17 26.16
CA LEU A 95 32.51 8.89 24.94
C LEU A 95 31.98 8.20 23.69
N PHE A 96 31.87 6.87 23.72
CA PHE A 96 31.39 6.08 22.60
C PHE A 96 30.57 4.90 23.12
N ALA A 97 29.43 4.66 22.49
CA ALA A 97 28.59 3.49 22.69
C ALA A 97 28.13 2.99 21.33
N GLY A 98 28.36 1.72 21.03
CA GLY A 98 28.13 1.20 19.69
C GLY A 98 28.31 -0.30 19.61
N TYR A 99 28.65 -0.76 18.41
CA TYR A 99 28.67 -2.16 18.03
C TYR A 99 29.96 -2.50 17.30
N ILE A 100 30.47 -3.71 17.46
CA ILE A 100 31.57 -4.21 16.62
C ILE A 100 31.01 -4.47 15.21
N GLU A 101 31.71 -3.95 14.20
CA GLU A 101 31.34 -4.16 12.80
C GLU A 101 31.54 -5.64 12.39
N PRO A 102 30.60 -6.27 11.66
CA PRO A 102 30.77 -7.62 11.14
C PRO A 102 31.85 -7.65 10.05
N GLN A 103 33.10 -8.02 10.38
CA GLN A 103 34.21 -8.04 9.41
C GLN A 103 34.70 -9.45 9.03
N THR A 104 35.23 -9.55 7.80
CA THR A 104 36.09 -10.67 7.37
C THR A 104 37.51 -10.46 7.90
N PHE A 105 37.98 -11.40 8.71
CA PHE A 105 39.27 -11.29 9.41
C PHE A 105 40.42 -11.93 8.64
N SER A 106 41.60 -11.29 8.71
CA SER A 106 42.87 -11.85 8.26
C SER A 106 43.95 -11.57 9.30
N GLN A 107 44.42 -12.61 9.98
CA GLN A 107 45.50 -12.55 10.97
C GLN A 107 46.74 -13.27 10.44
N GLY A 108 47.89 -12.63 10.56
CA GLY A 108 49.18 -13.30 10.40
C GLY A 108 49.44 -14.21 11.61
N TYR A 109 49.97 -15.42 11.41
CA TYR A 109 50.12 -16.43 12.47
C TYR A 109 51.59 -16.58 12.93
N ASN A 110 52.37 -15.50 12.89
CA ASN A 110 53.84 -15.60 13.00
C ASN A 110 54.43 -15.09 14.33
N GLU A 111 53.69 -14.36 15.16
CA GLU A 111 54.20 -13.80 16.43
C GLU A 111 53.59 -14.44 17.69
N CYS A 112 54.17 -14.16 18.86
CA CYS A 112 53.63 -14.65 20.16
C CYS A 112 52.37 -13.91 20.61
N GLU A 113 52.16 -12.70 20.08
CA GLU A 113 50.99 -11.83 20.28
C GLU A 113 50.74 -11.17 18.92
N ASP A 114 49.51 -11.26 18.41
CA ASP A 114 49.12 -10.58 17.16
C ASP A 114 48.21 -9.39 17.48
N GLU A 115 48.38 -8.28 16.77
CA GLU A 115 47.48 -7.13 16.89
C GLU A 115 46.17 -7.41 16.15
N VAL A 116 45.06 -7.21 16.86
CA VAL A 116 43.70 -7.29 16.37
C VAL A 116 43.08 -5.90 16.50
N GLU A 117 42.71 -5.31 15.38
CA GLU A 117 41.94 -4.06 15.32
C GLU A 117 40.46 -4.39 15.19
N LEU A 118 39.67 -3.94 16.17
CA LEU A 118 38.22 -4.04 16.18
C LEU A 118 37.65 -2.71 15.72
N THR A 119 37.10 -2.68 14.51
CA THR A 119 36.30 -1.54 14.04
C THR A 119 34.92 -1.59 14.69
N CYS A 120 34.53 -0.49 15.30
CA CYS A 120 33.27 -0.35 16.01
C CYS A 120 32.49 0.83 15.42
N VAL A 121 31.21 0.61 15.12
CA VAL A 121 30.30 1.63 14.60
C VAL A 121 29.37 2.13 15.69
N ASP A 122 29.01 3.40 15.69
CA ASP A 122 28.03 3.92 16.65
C ASP A 122 26.60 3.39 16.37
N ALA A 123 25.63 3.81 17.19
CA ALA A 123 24.27 3.33 17.07
C ALA A 123 23.59 3.84 15.79
N LEU A 124 23.96 5.02 15.27
CA LEU A 124 23.38 5.57 14.04
C LEU A 124 23.89 4.80 12.82
N SER A 125 25.20 4.55 12.74
CA SER A 125 25.83 3.74 11.69
C SER A 125 25.38 2.28 11.70
N ALA A 126 24.97 1.73 12.85
CA ALA A 126 24.43 0.38 12.94
C ALA A 126 23.05 0.22 12.27
N LEU A 127 22.34 1.31 11.96
CA LEU A 127 21.02 1.27 11.34
C LEU A 127 21.04 0.72 9.89
N GLN A 128 22.17 0.85 9.20
CA GLN A 128 22.34 0.38 7.82
C GLN A 128 22.17 -1.15 7.69
N TYR A 129 22.45 -1.90 8.77
CA TYR A 129 22.41 -3.35 8.78
C TYR A 129 21.01 -3.92 9.09
N SER A 130 19.97 -3.10 9.13
CA SER A 130 18.60 -3.55 9.44
C SER A 130 17.58 -2.85 8.56
N LYS A 131 16.73 -3.63 7.89
CA LYS A 131 15.58 -3.12 7.13
C LYS A 131 14.51 -2.55 8.06
N TYR A 132 13.65 -1.69 7.51
CA TYR A 132 12.50 -1.14 8.22
C TYR A 132 11.66 -2.27 8.84
N LYS A 133 11.23 -2.10 10.11
CA LYS A 133 10.55 -3.13 10.93
C LYS A 133 11.29 -4.48 11.04
N ASN A 134 12.59 -4.49 10.76
CA ASN A 134 13.44 -5.69 10.72
C ASN A 134 12.94 -6.75 9.72
N VAL A 135 12.32 -6.34 8.61
CA VAL A 135 11.97 -7.26 7.50
C VAL A 135 13.21 -8.03 7.04
N GLY A 136 13.05 -9.32 6.73
CA GLY A 136 14.15 -10.24 6.42
C GLY A 136 14.79 -10.89 7.66
N SER A 137 14.48 -10.44 8.88
CA SER A 137 14.89 -11.13 10.11
C SER A 137 14.08 -12.41 10.34
N PRO A 138 14.64 -13.43 11.04
CA PRO A 138 13.88 -14.63 11.40
C PRO A 138 12.57 -14.28 12.12
N LEU A 139 11.47 -14.91 11.70
CA LEU A 139 10.09 -14.70 12.21
C LEU A 139 9.38 -13.40 11.75
N VAL A 140 10.04 -12.52 11.00
CA VAL A 140 9.41 -11.31 10.44
C VAL A 140 9.08 -11.55 8.97
N LEU A 141 7.79 -11.73 8.65
CA LEU A 141 7.33 -11.96 7.29
C LEU A 141 6.93 -10.65 6.63
N TYR A 142 7.50 -10.34 5.46
CA TYR A 142 7.18 -9.15 4.67
C TYR A 142 5.66 -8.96 4.49
N ASN A 143 4.96 -10.00 4.01
CA ASN A 143 3.51 -9.95 3.79
C ASN A 143 2.71 -9.63 5.06
N LYS A 144 3.21 -10.01 6.25
CA LYS A 144 2.54 -9.69 7.51
C LYS A 144 2.79 -8.22 7.90
N VAL A 145 4.04 -7.76 7.80
CA VAL A 145 4.39 -6.35 8.07
C VAL A 145 3.66 -5.42 7.10
N LYS A 146 3.66 -5.75 5.81
CA LYS A 146 2.91 -5.02 4.78
C LYS A 146 1.42 -4.99 5.09
N ALA A 147 0.83 -6.08 5.59
CA ALA A 147 -0.59 -6.14 5.98
C ALA A 147 -0.95 -5.37 7.26
N GLU A 148 0.04 -5.06 8.11
CA GLU A 148 -0.13 -4.29 9.35
C GLU A 148 0.31 -2.83 9.20
N ALA A 149 0.80 -2.44 8.01
CA ALA A 149 1.27 -1.09 7.71
C ALA A 149 0.13 -0.07 7.84
N GLN A 150 0.45 1.07 8.44
CA GLN A 150 -0.51 2.15 8.70
C GLN A 150 0.12 3.54 8.52
N GLN A 151 -0.71 4.58 8.66
CA GLN A 151 -0.24 5.95 8.80
C GLN A 151 0.38 6.12 10.19
N ARG A 152 1.66 6.52 10.28
CA ARG A 152 2.36 6.69 11.57
C ARG A 152 3.03 8.04 11.69
N THR A 153 3.07 8.57 12.91
CA THR A 153 3.79 9.82 13.17
C THR A 153 5.29 9.62 12.96
N PHE A 154 5.99 10.68 12.54
CA PHE A 154 7.45 10.66 12.48
C PHE A 154 8.04 10.32 13.86
N HIS A 155 7.40 10.75 14.94
CA HIS A 155 7.79 10.44 16.30
C HIS A 155 7.81 8.94 16.56
N ASP A 156 6.72 8.23 16.24
CA ASP A 156 6.66 6.79 16.49
C ASP A 156 7.67 6.02 15.63
N ILE A 157 7.90 6.46 14.39
CA ILE A 157 8.89 5.86 13.49
C ILE A 157 10.32 6.08 14.03
N VAL A 158 10.69 7.33 14.31
CA VAL A 158 12.01 7.72 14.81
C VAL A 158 12.29 7.08 16.17
N MET A 159 11.31 7.06 17.07
CA MET A 159 11.46 6.45 18.38
C MET A 159 11.58 4.93 18.30
N ASP A 160 10.82 4.24 17.44
CA ASP A 160 10.97 2.80 17.22
C ASP A 160 12.39 2.46 16.74
N ILE A 161 12.90 3.20 15.75
CA ILE A 161 14.24 3.00 15.18
C ILE A 161 15.31 3.25 16.26
N LEU A 162 15.28 4.42 16.90
CA LEU A 162 16.29 4.81 17.88
C LEU A 162 16.23 3.95 19.14
N ASN A 163 15.05 3.58 19.64
CA ASN A 163 14.95 2.68 20.79
C ASN A 163 15.41 1.27 20.45
N GLY A 164 15.12 0.78 19.24
CA GLY A 164 15.56 -0.53 18.77
C GLY A 164 17.07 -0.65 18.65
N VAL A 165 17.75 0.38 18.15
CA VAL A 165 19.23 0.39 18.02
C VAL A 165 19.95 0.83 19.29
N MET A 166 19.26 1.46 20.24
CA MET A 166 19.85 1.79 21.54
C MET A 166 19.56 0.71 22.60
N ASP A 167 18.78 -0.32 22.28
CA ASP A 167 18.48 -1.40 23.22
C ASP A 167 19.73 -2.21 23.57
N GLY A 168 19.90 -2.50 24.86
CA GLY A 168 21.09 -3.20 25.37
C GLY A 168 22.44 -2.48 25.20
N ILE A 169 22.48 -1.27 24.61
CA ILE A 169 23.74 -0.57 24.29
C ILE A 169 24.53 -0.10 25.54
N ASP A 170 23.86 0.07 26.68
CA ASP A 170 24.49 0.43 27.95
C ASP A 170 24.93 -0.84 28.68
N ILE A 171 26.22 -1.16 28.58
CA ILE A 171 26.82 -2.35 29.19
C ILE A 171 26.84 -2.23 30.71
N LEU A 172 27.03 -1.03 31.27
CA LEU A 172 27.11 -0.86 32.73
C LEU A 172 25.73 -0.83 33.38
N GLY A 173 24.72 -0.41 32.62
CA GLY A 173 23.32 -0.33 33.03
C GLY A 173 23.04 0.87 33.93
N GLY A 174 21.78 1.30 33.92
CA GLY A 174 21.28 2.36 34.81
C GLY A 174 21.52 3.79 34.30
N HIS A 175 22.02 3.96 33.07
CA HIS A 175 22.11 5.27 32.43
C HIS A 175 20.88 5.54 31.55
N ASP A 176 20.42 6.79 31.58
CA ASP A 176 19.41 7.28 30.65
C ASP A 176 20.00 7.46 29.25
N LYS A 177 19.14 7.34 28.23
CA LYS A 177 19.50 7.50 26.81
C LYS A 177 18.65 8.60 26.19
N PRO A 178 18.85 9.86 26.61
CA PRO A 178 17.97 10.97 26.24
C PRO A 178 18.08 11.29 24.75
N LEU A 179 16.99 11.81 24.18
CA LEU A 179 16.96 12.42 22.85
C LEU A 179 16.60 13.89 23.01
N TYR A 180 17.59 14.76 22.88
CA TYR A 180 17.42 16.20 23.02
C TYR A 180 17.09 16.83 21.68
N TYR A 181 16.02 17.61 21.61
CA TYR A 181 15.63 18.36 20.42
C TYR A 181 15.71 19.87 20.64
N ASP A 182 16.31 20.59 19.69
CA ASP A 182 16.55 22.04 19.77
C ASP A 182 15.33 22.94 19.49
N GLY A 183 14.21 22.36 19.04
CA GLY A 183 12.98 23.11 18.73
C GLY A 183 13.12 24.08 17.54
N SER A 184 13.98 23.76 16.58
CA SER A 184 14.26 24.61 15.40
C SER A 184 13.14 24.62 14.34
N LYS A 185 12.34 23.55 14.27
CA LYS A 185 11.32 23.30 13.24
C LYS A 185 10.02 22.86 13.90
N TYR A 186 8.88 23.36 13.43
CA TYR A 186 7.55 22.97 13.93
C TYR A 186 6.43 23.33 12.95
N VAL A 187 5.27 22.67 13.02
CA VAL A 187 4.25 22.71 11.95
C VAL A 187 3.53 24.06 11.80
N ALA A 188 3.27 24.75 12.90
CA ALA A 188 2.58 26.04 12.92
C ALA A 188 3.42 27.06 13.67
N ALA A 189 3.35 28.36 13.38
CA ALA A 189 4.10 29.41 14.09
C ALA A 189 3.61 29.65 15.55
N GLU A 190 3.11 28.61 16.22
CA GLU A 190 2.58 28.61 17.58
C GLU A 190 3.65 28.12 18.55
N LYS A 191 3.87 28.87 19.63
CA LYS A 191 4.99 28.62 20.56
C LYS A 191 4.85 27.32 21.37
N ASP A 192 3.63 26.87 21.62
CA ASP A 192 3.32 25.61 22.31
C ASP A 192 3.61 24.37 21.44
N LYS A 193 3.76 24.55 20.12
CA LYS A 193 4.11 23.50 19.16
C LYS A 193 5.61 23.38 18.88
N GLN A 194 6.46 24.17 19.55
CA GLN A 194 7.89 24.29 19.25
C GLN A 194 8.65 22.94 19.25
N TYR A 195 8.23 21.96 20.05
CA TYR A 195 8.93 20.67 20.19
C TYR A 195 8.14 19.46 19.66
N SER A 196 7.02 19.69 18.98
CA SER A 196 6.10 18.61 18.55
C SER A 196 6.17 18.27 17.06
N ILE A 197 7.19 18.77 16.33
CA ILE A 197 7.33 18.54 14.88
C ILE A 197 7.20 17.07 14.47
N LEU A 198 7.82 16.16 15.24
CA LEU A 198 7.76 14.72 14.94
C LEU A 198 6.36 14.12 15.24
N GLN A 199 5.61 14.70 16.17
CA GLN A 199 4.30 14.20 16.61
C GLN A 199 3.17 14.75 15.75
N ASP A 200 3.32 15.97 15.22
CA ASP A 200 2.32 16.66 14.42
C ASP A 200 2.34 16.26 12.93
N ILE A 201 3.33 15.47 12.49
CA ILE A 201 3.49 14.97 11.12
C ILE A 201 3.43 13.44 11.10
N SER A 202 2.71 12.87 10.13
CA SER A 202 2.66 11.44 9.89
C SER A 202 2.82 11.08 8.42
N ILE A 203 3.27 9.87 8.13
CA ILE A 203 3.51 9.33 6.79
C ILE A 203 3.00 7.88 6.71
N SER A 204 2.70 7.41 5.51
CA SER A 204 2.31 6.02 5.24
C SER A 204 3.54 5.11 5.30
N GLU A 205 3.51 4.07 6.14
CA GLU A 205 4.61 3.07 6.22
C GLU A 205 4.84 2.34 4.89
N LEU A 206 3.85 2.32 3.99
CA LEU A 206 3.96 1.70 2.68
C LEU A 206 5.03 2.36 1.78
N LEU A 207 5.37 3.63 2.04
CA LEU A 207 6.47 4.32 1.36
C LEU A 207 7.80 3.57 1.55
N PHE A 208 8.06 3.09 2.77
CA PHE A 208 9.32 2.45 3.15
C PHE A 208 9.39 0.96 2.83
N LEU A 209 8.24 0.33 2.60
CA LEU A 209 8.13 -1.12 2.36
C LEU A 209 8.29 -1.51 0.89
N GLY A 210 8.11 -0.56 -0.04
CA GLY A 210 8.18 -0.85 -1.47
C GLY A 210 7.15 -1.87 -1.94
N ASP A 211 7.36 -2.39 -3.15
CA ASP A 211 6.46 -3.38 -3.76
C ASP A 211 6.86 -4.81 -3.41
N GLU A 212 8.17 -5.07 -3.29
CA GLU A 212 8.76 -6.35 -2.91
C GLU A 212 9.60 -6.28 -1.62
N GLU A 213 9.95 -7.44 -1.06
CA GLU A 213 10.76 -7.54 0.17
C GLU A 213 12.18 -6.94 0.00
N ASP A 214 12.72 -7.00 -1.22
CA ASP A 214 14.05 -6.46 -1.52
C ASP A 214 14.07 -4.93 -1.56
N ASP A 215 12.95 -4.30 -1.90
CA ASP A 215 12.77 -2.84 -2.00
C ASP A 215 12.64 -2.13 -0.64
N VAL A 216 12.52 -2.90 0.45
CA VAL A 216 12.33 -2.34 1.79
C VAL A 216 13.56 -1.53 2.21
N TRP A 217 13.33 -0.27 2.56
CA TRP A 217 14.38 0.67 2.99
C TRP A 217 15.08 0.19 4.26
N THR A 218 16.35 0.56 4.42
CA THR A 218 17.04 0.38 5.71
C THR A 218 16.50 1.34 6.75
N GLN A 219 16.73 1.05 8.03
CA GLN A 219 16.37 1.97 9.12
C GLN A 219 17.17 3.28 9.03
N GLU A 220 18.37 3.22 8.45
CA GLU A 220 19.20 4.39 8.15
C GLU A 220 18.55 5.26 7.07
N ASP A 221 18.12 4.67 5.96
CA ASP A 221 17.44 5.39 4.87
C ASP A 221 16.18 6.10 5.38
N VAL A 222 15.36 5.40 6.16
CA VAL A 222 14.12 5.96 6.71
C VAL A 222 14.40 7.13 7.65
N LEU A 223 15.36 6.99 8.56
CA LEU A 223 15.71 8.06 9.49
C LEU A 223 16.32 9.25 8.74
N THR A 224 17.25 8.99 7.83
CA THR A 224 17.91 10.00 7.00
C THR A 224 16.90 10.80 6.20
N GLU A 225 15.93 10.15 5.55
CA GLU A 225 14.93 10.83 4.73
C GLU A 225 13.98 11.70 5.56
N ILE A 226 13.55 11.23 6.74
CA ILE A 226 12.72 12.04 7.66
C ILE A 226 13.49 13.29 8.11
N LEU A 227 14.77 13.13 8.46
CA LEU A 227 15.62 14.22 8.91
C LEU A 227 15.98 15.19 7.79
N ARG A 228 16.25 14.67 6.58
CA ARG A 228 16.46 15.45 5.36
C ARG A 228 15.25 16.30 5.04
N TYR A 229 14.07 15.71 5.03
CA TYR A 229 12.81 16.42 4.80
C TYR A 229 12.63 17.57 5.79
N LEU A 230 12.97 17.39 7.07
CA LEU A 230 12.84 18.45 8.08
C LEU A 230 14.03 19.42 8.14
N ASN A 231 15.08 19.20 7.34
CA ASN A 231 16.39 19.84 7.47
C ASN A 231 16.92 19.80 8.93
N LEU A 232 16.93 18.60 9.49
CA LEU A 232 17.45 18.29 10.83
C LEU A 232 18.62 17.30 10.73
N HIS A 233 19.45 17.29 11.76
CA HIS A 233 20.62 16.45 11.91
C HIS A 233 20.58 15.77 13.27
N ILE A 234 21.05 14.53 13.34
CA ILE A 234 21.17 13.80 14.59
C ILE A 234 22.62 13.39 14.84
N ARG A 235 23.06 13.57 16.08
CA ARG A 235 24.38 13.14 16.56
C ARG A 235 24.25 12.31 17.82
N GLN A 236 25.10 11.30 17.94
CA GLN A 236 25.33 10.57 19.19
C GLN A 236 26.57 11.12 19.92
N ASP A 237 26.48 11.37 21.22
CA ASP A 237 27.62 11.58 22.12
C ASP A 237 27.48 10.63 23.32
N GLY A 238 28.30 9.58 23.34
CA GLY A 238 28.15 8.48 24.29
C GLY A 238 26.77 7.82 24.18
N LEU A 239 25.94 7.98 25.22
CA LEU A 239 24.57 7.42 25.29
C LEU A 239 23.46 8.43 24.96
N SER A 240 23.83 9.70 24.74
CA SER A 240 22.90 10.79 24.48
C SER A 240 22.76 11.06 22.98
N LEU A 241 21.55 11.37 22.54
CA LEU A 241 21.25 11.74 21.16
C LEU A 241 20.81 13.21 21.10
N TYR A 242 21.26 13.91 20.06
CA TYR A 242 21.01 15.34 19.84
C TYR A 242 20.43 15.54 18.45
N LEU A 243 19.19 16.02 18.38
CA LEU A 243 18.48 16.36 17.16
C LEU A 243 18.44 17.89 17.02
N PHE A 244 18.96 18.43 15.92
CA PHE A 244 19.11 19.87 15.76
C PHE A 244 19.18 20.31 14.31
N SER A 245 19.15 21.63 14.07
CA SER A 245 19.49 22.20 12.77
C SER A 245 20.82 22.96 12.84
N TRP A 246 21.61 22.96 11.77
CA TRP A 246 22.91 23.63 11.77
C TRP A 246 22.80 25.13 12.04
N GLU A 247 21.67 25.77 11.70
CA GLU A 247 21.42 27.18 12.02
C GLU A 247 21.43 27.45 13.53
N THR A 248 20.91 26.51 14.34
CA THR A 248 20.95 26.63 15.80
C THR A 248 22.39 26.67 16.29
N ILE A 249 23.25 25.79 15.79
CA ILE A 249 24.67 25.72 16.19
C ILE A 249 25.42 26.98 15.72
N ARG A 250 25.27 27.36 14.45
CA ARG A 250 25.91 28.56 13.88
C ARG A 250 25.51 29.85 14.57
N SER A 251 24.29 29.92 15.12
CA SER A 251 23.81 31.12 15.81
C SER A 251 24.63 31.48 17.05
N GLY A 252 25.30 30.51 17.68
CA GLY A 252 26.05 30.70 18.93
C GLY A 252 25.20 31.21 20.10
N LYS A 253 23.87 31.09 20.02
CA LYS A 253 22.94 31.58 21.06
C LYS A 253 22.61 30.46 22.03
N SER A 254 22.54 30.80 23.32
CA SER A 254 22.09 29.87 24.35
C SER A 254 20.64 29.45 24.08
N HIS A 255 20.38 28.15 24.19
CA HIS A 255 19.08 27.59 23.87
C HIS A 255 18.72 26.40 24.76
N GLN A 256 17.42 26.22 25.01
CA GLN A 256 16.90 25.08 25.73
C GLN A 256 16.56 23.95 24.76
N TRP A 257 17.04 22.76 25.07
CA TRP A 257 16.78 21.55 24.30
C TRP A 257 15.82 20.67 25.10
N HIS A 258 14.74 20.25 24.44
CA HIS A 258 13.71 19.44 25.06
C HIS A 258 14.04 17.96 24.96
N ASN A 259 13.96 17.23 26.07
CA ASN A 259 14.14 15.78 26.05
C ASN A 259 12.86 15.10 25.57
N LEU A 260 12.88 14.52 24.38
CA LEU A 260 11.73 13.84 23.79
C LEU A 260 11.44 12.48 24.43
N LYS A 261 12.34 11.93 25.26
CA LYS A 261 12.19 10.64 25.94
C LYS A 261 11.99 10.76 27.46
N GLY A 262 12.02 11.97 28.01
CA GLY A 262 12.03 12.19 29.45
C GLY A 262 11.58 13.59 29.84
N VAL A 263 11.74 13.93 31.11
CA VAL A 263 11.31 15.23 31.65
C VAL A 263 12.44 16.25 31.78
N ASP A 264 13.69 15.78 31.85
CA ASP A 264 14.84 16.64 32.10
C ASP A 264 15.33 17.29 30.82
N ASN A 265 15.04 18.57 30.67
CA ASN A 265 15.52 19.41 29.58
C ASN A 265 16.98 19.80 29.79
N LEU A 266 17.69 20.01 28.68
CA LEU A 266 19.08 20.44 28.69
C LEU A 266 19.15 21.93 28.30
N PHE A 267 19.98 22.70 28.99
CA PHE A 267 20.30 24.07 28.59
C PHE A 267 21.73 24.08 28.04
N ILE A 268 21.89 24.47 26.78
CA ILE A 268 23.20 24.60 26.13
C ILE A 268 23.54 26.08 26.02
N ASP A 269 24.73 26.44 26.48
CA ASP A 269 25.30 27.79 26.41
C ASP A 269 26.60 27.76 25.60
N PRO A 270 26.52 27.91 24.25
CA PRO A 270 27.68 27.87 23.38
C PRO A 270 28.72 28.94 23.75
N LYS A 271 29.97 28.54 23.85
CA LYS A 271 31.11 29.45 24.04
C LYS A 271 31.74 29.82 22.70
N ILE A 272 32.37 30.98 22.65
CA ILE A 272 33.29 31.35 21.56
C ILE A 272 34.72 31.25 22.11
N LEU A 273 35.49 30.28 21.63
CA LEU A 273 36.85 30.00 22.06
C LEU A 273 37.87 30.49 21.03
N ASP A 274 38.92 31.17 21.49
CA ASP A 274 40.03 31.57 20.61
C ASP A 274 41.05 30.42 20.46
N ILE A 275 41.29 29.99 19.21
CA ILE A 275 42.34 29.02 18.88
C ILE A 275 43.69 29.68 19.13
N THR A 276 44.35 29.24 20.19
CA THR A 276 45.61 29.81 20.70
C THR A 276 46.58 28.70 21.06
N THR A 277 47.86 29.06 21.17
CA THR A 277 48.94 28.12 21.52
C THR A 277 48.76 27.42 22.87
N SER A 278 47.86 27.91 23.73
CA SER A 278 47.55 27.29 25.02
C SER A 278 46.53 26.15 24.94
N ILE A 279 45.79 26.02 23.83
CA ILE A 279 44.77 24.98 23.67
C ILE A 279 45.04 24.02 22.50
N VAL A 280 45.93 24.37 21.58
CA VAL A 280 46.32 23.49 20.46
C VAL A 280 47.29 22.40 20.92
N ALA A 281 47.16 21.21 20.34
CA ALA A 281 48.03 20.06 20.67
C ALA A 281 49.33 20.01 19.85
N ASP A 282 49.29 20.54 18.63
CA ASP A 282 50.42 20.58 17.70
C ASP A 282 50.32 21.82 16.78
N CYS A 283 51.20 21.86 15.77
CA CYS A 283 51.27 22.93 14.76
C CYS A 283 50.80 22.45 13.37
N ASP A 284 50.14 21.30 13.28
CA ASP A 284 49.81 20.62 12.00
C ASP A 284 48.44 21.06 11.45
N THR A 285 48.05 22.31 11.70
CA THR A 285 46.79 22.89 11.23
C THR A 285 46.70 22.84 9.70
N GLN A 286 45.63 22.26 9.18
CA GLN A 286 45.32 22.28 7.75
C GLN A 286 44.19 23.26 7.47
N ILE A 287 44.34 24.05 6.41
CA ILE A 287 43.32 24.99 5.95
C ILE A 287 43.00 24.66 4.50
N SER A 288 41.73 24.44 4.22
CA SER A 288 41.19 24.25 2.87
C SER A 288 40.04 25.23 2.63
N VAL A 289 39.68 25.39 1.36
CA VAL A 289 38.46 26.09 0.95
C VAL A 289 37.46 25.02 0.54
N ALA A 290 36.28 25.04 1.15
CA ALA A 290 35.22 24.10 0.81
C ALA A 290 34.80 24.22 -0.65
N GLU A 291 34.18 23.16 -1.17
CA GLU A 291 33.45 23.25 -2.42
C GLU A 291 32.42 24.39 -2.36
N THR A 292 32.18 25.01 -3.50
CA THR A 292 31.29 26.17 -3.61
C THR A 292 30.26 25.88 -4.68
N TYR A 293 28.99 25.80 -4.28
CA TYR A 293 27.86 25.53 -5.16
C TYR A 293 26.98 26.76 -5.20
N ASN A 294 27.08 27.52 -6.28
CA ASN A 294 26.28 28.73 -6.40
C ASN A 294 24.86 28.46 -6.90
N GLN A 295 24.57 27.25 -7.40
CA GLN A 295 23.22 26.75 -7.67
C GLN A 295 22.98 25.40 -6.99
N LEU A 296 21.86 25.26 -6.28
CA LEU A 296 21.36 23.98 -5.79
C LEU A 296 20.13 23.57 -6.58
N LYS A 297 20.08 22.30 -6.96
CA LYS A 297 18.97 21.66 -7.65
C LYS A 297 18.52 20.45 -6.84
N LEU A 298 17.36 20.57 -6.21
CA LEU A 298 16.72 19.49 -5.45
C LEU A 298 15.58 18.89 -6.27
N THR A 299 15.66 17.59 -6.53
CA THR A 299 14.61 16.83 -7.22
C THR A 299 13.66 16.21 -6.20
N ALA A 300 12.36 16.39 -6.40
CA ALA A 300 11.31 15.75 -5.59
C ALA A 300 10.88 14.44 -6.28
N ASP A 301 11.27 13.30 -5.69
CA ASP A 301 10.89 11.95 -6.14
C ASP A 301 9.51 11.59 -5.55
N VAL A 302 8.46 11.89 -6.32
CA VAL A 302 7.07 11.73 -5.87
C VAL A 302 6.57 10.33 -6.21
N LYS A 303 6.30 9.52 -5.17
CA LYS A 303 5.65 8.22 -5.34
C LYS A 303 4.13 8.36 -5.44
N GLU A 304 3.64 8.61 -6.64
CA GLU A 304 2.21 8.71 -6.94
C GLU A 304 1.45 7.39 -6.71
N MET A 305 0.16 7.53 -6.42
CA MET A 305 -0.75 6.43 -6.11
C MET A 305 -1.88 6.37 -7.12
N GLU A 306 -1.78 5.43 -8.06
CA GLU A 306 -2.78 5.26 -9.13
C GLU A 306 -3.96 4.35 -8.72
N ASN A 307 -3.66 3.23 -8.06
CA ASN A 307 -4.65 2.22 -7.70
C ASN A 307 -5.04 2.36 -6.22
N VAL A 308 -6.33 2.46 -5.92
CA VAL A 308 -6.85 2.43 -4.53
C VAL A 308 -6.99 1.00 -4.02
N VAL A 309 -7.32 0.11 -4.95
CA VAL A 309 -7.50 -1.31 -4.73
C VAL A 309 -6.95 -1.98 -5.98
N LYS A 310 -5.94 -2.84 -5.83
CA LYS A 310 -5.49 -3.65 -6.96
C LYS A 310 -6.63 -4.50 -7.49
N SER A 311 -6.81 -4.49 -8.80
CA SER A 311 -7.90 -5.22 -9.44
C SER A 311 -7.77 -6.72 -9.16
N PRO A 312 -8.86 -7.42 -8.84
CA PRO A 312 -8.84 -8.88 -8.76
C PRO A 312 -8.68 -9.54 -10.13
N LEU A 313 -8.74 -8.77 -11.23
CA LEU A 313 -8.65 -9.22 -12.62
C LEU A 313 -7.39 -8.70 -13.33
N ASP A 314 -6.47 -8.05 -12.60
CA ASP A 314 -5.17 -7.65 -13.12
C ASP A 314 -4.35 -8.88 -13.51
N SER A 315 -3.80 -8.90 -14.74
CA SER A 315 -3.00 -10.02 -15.24
C SER A 315 -1.79 -10.33 -14.36
N ASP A 316 -1.21 -9.33 -13.71
CA ASP A 316 -0.01 -9.47 -12.89
C ASP A 316 -0.33 -10.08 -11.52
N ALA A 317 -1.51 -9.78 -10.98
CA ALA A 317 -2.00 -10.34 -9.72
C ALA A 317 -2.73 -11.69 -9.89
N LEU A 318 -3.21 -11.99 -11.11
CA LEU A 318 -4.08 -13.12 -11.39
C LEU A 318 -3.30 -14.42 -11.63
N CYS A 319 -3.37 -15.32 -10.65
CA CYS A 319 -2.74 -16.62 -10.70
C CYS A 319 -3.72 -17.75 -11.04
N ASN A 320 -3.19 -18.84 -11.60
CA ASN A 320 -3.95 -20.07 -11.78
C ASN A 320 -4.20 -20.77 -10.43
N ALA A 321 -5.46 -21.07 -10.11
CA ALA A 321 -5.77 -21.96 -8.99
C ALA A 321 -5.52 -23.42 -9.37
N PHE A 322 -5.74 -23.78 -10.64
CA PHE A 322 -5.43 -25.09 -11.23
C PHE A 322 -4.57 -24.95 -12.48
N LEU A 323 -3.74 -25.96 -12.76
CA LEU A 323 -2.69 -25.93 -13.79
C LEU A 323 -3.17 -25.71 -15.24
N GLY A 324 -4.45 -25.93 -15.56
CA GLY A 324 -4.96 -25.76 -16.92
C GLY A 324 -6.47 -25.63 -17.00
N MET A 325 -6.95 -24.99 -18.06
CA MET A 325 -8.37 -24.93 -18.40
C MET A 325 -8.93 -26.33 -18.67
N GLN A 326 -10.20 -26.53 -18.36
CA GLN A 326 -10.90 -27.79 -18.55
C GLN A 326 -12.22 -27.55 -19.27
N LYS A 327 -12.59 -28.47 -20.16
CA LYS A 327 -13.94 -28.47 -20.74
C LYS A 327 -14.92 -28.75 -19.61
N TYR A 328 -15.85 -27.82 -19.38
CA TYR A 328 -16.78 -27.84 -18.25
C TYR A 328 -18.20 -28.18 -18.71
N MET A 329 -18.63 -27.62 -19.84
CA MET A 329 -20.00 -27.78 -20.32
C MET A 329 -20.04 -27.84 -21.85
N THR A 330 -20.99 -28.58 -22.41
CA THR A 330 -21.37 -28.53 -23.82
C THR A 330 -22.84 -28.15 -23.93
N GLU A 331 -23.14 -27.11 -24.69
CA GLU A 331 -24.50 -26.74 -25.05
C GLU A 331 -24.90 -27.38 -26.38
N TYR A 332 -26.12 -27.94 -26.42
CA TYR A 332 -26.76 -28.40 -27.64
C TYR A 332 -27.99 -27.54 -27.88
N ALA A 333 -28.04 -26.84 -29.01
CA ALA A 333 -29.17 -26.00 -29.38
C ALA A 333 -29.63 -26.32 -30.80
N SER A 334 -30.95 -26.33 -31.00
CA SER A 334 -31.58 -26.39 -32.31
C SER A 334 -32.66 -25.32 -32.38
N ASP A 335 -32.37 -24.23 -33.10
CA ASP A 335 -33.29 -23.09 -33.22
C ASP A 335 -34.53 -23.43 -34.06
N GLY A 336 -35.67 -22.90 -33.64
CA GLY A 336 -36.97 -23.09 -34.28
C GLY A 336 -37.86 -24.14 -33.63
N GLU A 337 -39.11 -24.14 -34.10
CA GLU A 337 -40.14 -25.08 -33.70
C GLU A 337 -40.50 -26.01 -34.87
N GLY A 338 -41.02 -27.20 -34.55
CA GLY A 338 -41.46 -28.18 -35.55
C GLY A 338 -40.50 -29.35 -35.80
N LYS A 339 -40.86 -30.18 -36.78
CA LYS A 339 -40.30 -31.54 -36.92
C LYS A 339 -38.82 -31.57 -37.27
N ARG A 340 -38.35 -30.61 -38.07
CA ARG A 340 -36.93 -30.50 -38.45
C ARG A 340 -36.06 -30.13 -37.26
N ALA A 341 -36.44 -29.10 -36.50
CA ALA A 341 -35.73 -28.68 -35.30
C ALA A 341 -35.76 -29.77 -34.21
N TYR A 342 -36.90 -30.41 -33.99
CA TYR A 342 -37.02 -31.53 -33.05
C TYR A 342 -36.10 -32.71 -33.41
N ASN A 343 -36.10 -33.12 -34.68
CA ASN A 343 -35.24 -34.20 -35.15
C ASN A 343 -33.76 -33.79 -35.08
N GLY A 344 -33.42 -32.55 -35.43
CA GLY A 344 -32.06 -32.04 -35.32
C GLY A 344 -31.56 -32.03 -33.88
N PHE A 345 -32.42 -31.64 -32.93
CA PHE A 345 -32.12 -31.73 -31.50
C PHE A 345 -31.91 -33.18 -31.04
N ALA A 346 -32.73 -34.13 -31.52
CA ALA A 346 -32.56 -35.55 -31.23
C ALA A 346 -31.21 -36.09 -31.73
N GLU A 347 -30.79 -35.68 -32.93
CA GLU A 347 -29.48 -36.03 -33.49
C GLU A 347 -28.33 -35.44 -32.66
N LEU A 348 -28.44 -34.18 -32.24
CA LEU A 348 -27.44 -33.52 -31.37
C LEU A 348 -27.27 -34.25 -30.03
N VAL A 349 -28.36 -34.58 -29.33
CA VAL A 349 -28.31 -35.33 -28.06
C VAL A 349 -27.82 -36.76 -28.27
N GLY A 350 -28.25 -37.40 -29.36
CA GLY A 350 -27.95 -38.79 -29.71
C GLY A 350 -26.51 -39.03 -30.11
N HIS A 351 -25.96 -38.18 -30.98
CA HIS A 351 -24.69 -38.43 -31.66
C HIS A 351 -23.72 -37.23 -31.65
N GLY A 352 -24.12 -36.09 -31.08
CA GLY A 352 -23.27 -34.91 -30.96
C GLY A 352 -23.20 -34.04 -32.23
N GLY A 353 -23.99 -34.36 -33.25
CA GLY A 353 -24.08 -33.58 -34.48
C GLY A 353 -25.40 -33.80 -35.22
N THR A 354 -25.76 -32.88 -36.13
CA THR A 354 -26.99 -32.92 -36.94
C THR A 354 -26.75 -32.33 -38.34
N SER A 355 -27.57 -32.73 -39.30
CA SER A 355 -27.64 -32.09 -40.62
C SER A 355 -28.53 -30.84 -40.65
N TYR A 356 -29.19 -30.52 -39.54
CA TYR A 356 -30.01 -29.33 -39.43
C TYR A 356 -29.15 -28.07 -39.31
N ASP A 357 -29.36 -27.15 -40.24
CA ASP A 357 -28.56 -25.94 -40.44
C ASP A 357 -28.69 -24.93 -39.28
N ALA A 358 -29.81 -24.94 -38.55
CA ALA A 358 -30.00 -24.15 -37.34
C ALA A 358 -29.63 -24.90 -36.05
N GLY A 359 -28.87 -25.99 -36.16
CA GLY A 359 -28.27 -26.71 -35.03
C GLY A 359 -26.89 -26.16 -34.65
N SER A 360 -26.59 -26.09 -33.35
CA SER A 360 -25.27 -25.67 -32.85
C SER A 360 -24.80 -26.47 -31.64
N VAL A 361 -23.48 -26.61 -31.53
CA VAL A 361 -22.79 -27.21 -30.39
C VAL A 361 -21.76 -26.20 -29.87
N VAL A 362 -21.84 -25.85 -28.59
CA VAL A 362 -20.88 -24.93 -27.96
C VAL A 362 -20.18 -25.64 -26.82
N ASP A 363 -18.87 -25.83 -26.94
CA ASP A 363 -18.03 -26.38 -25.89
C ASP A 363 -17.45 -25.23 -25.06
N TRP A 364 -17.77 -25.20 -23.76
CA TRP A 364 -17.30 -24.21 -22.80
C TRP A 364 -16.14 -24.75 -21.97
N TYR A 365 -15.12 -23.92 -21.84
CA TYR A 365 -13.90 -24.18 -21.09
C TYR A 365 -13.79 -23.19 -19.95
N VAL A 366 -13.42 -23.68 -18.78
CA VAL A 366 -13.27 -22.87 -17.57
C VAL A 366 -11.91 -23.13 -16.95
N GLN A 367 -11.31 -22.09 -16.41
CA GLN A 367 -10.16 -22.16 -15.53
C GLN A 367 -10.42 -21.30 -14.29
N VAL A 368 -10.38 -21.90 -13.11
CA VAL A 368 -10.51 -21.18 -11.84
C VAL A 368 -9.19 -20.44 -11.58
N ARG A 369 -9.32 -19.16 -11.31
CA ARG A 369 -8.23 -18.23 -11.04
C ARG A 369 -8.25 -17.85 -9.55
N LYS A 370 -7.14 -17.29 -9.08
CA LYS A 370 -6.99 -16.77 -7.71
C LYS A 370 -6.18 -15.49 -7.75
N CYS A 371 -6.41 -14.61 -6.80
CA CYS A 371 -5.66 -13.38 -6.59
C CYS A 371 -5.20 -13.35 -5.13
N GLN A 372 -3.94 -12.98 -4.89
CA GLN A 372 -3.36 -12.98 -3.53
C GLN A 372 -4.03 -11.95 -2.62
N ASP A 373 -4.39 -10.81 -3.18
CA ASP A 373 -4.92 -9.64 -2.47
C ASP A 373 -6.43 -9.65 -2.31
N TRP A 374 -7.08 -10.74 -2.73
CA TRP A 374 -8.52 -10.89 -2.62
C TRP A 374 -8.91 -12.20 -1.95
N ARG A 375 -10.04 -12.16 -1.24
CA ARG A 375 -10.72 -13.34 -0.69
C ARG A 375 -12.11 -13.42 -1.29
N PHE A 376 -12.48 -14.63 -1.66
CA PHE A 376 -13.75 -14.95 -2.30
C PHE A 376 -14.49 -15.97 -1.43
N TYR A 377 -15.72 -15.63 -1.06
CA TYR A 377 -16.46 -16.35 -0.03
C TYR A 377 -17.62 -17.14 -0.62
N GLY A 378 -18.01 -18.22 0.08
CA GLY A 378 -19.28 -18.89 -0.08
C GLY A 378 -20.03 -18.98 1.25
N ALA A 379 -20.94 -19.96 1.37
CA ALA A 379 -21.80 -20.11 2.55
C ALA A 379 -21.04 -19.97 3.87
N LYS A 380 -21.58 -19.13 4.77
CA LYS A 380 -21.01 -18.86 6.10
C LYS A 380 -19.58 -18.28 6.05
N LYS A 381 -19.25 -17.47 5.04
CA LYS A 381 -17.96 -16.79 4.86
C LYS A 381 -16.75 -17.72 4.72
N LYS A 382 -16.96 -18.90 4.14
CA LYS A 382 -15.86 -19.83 3.84
C LYS A 382 -15.05 -19.35 2.64
N ASP A 383 -13.73 -19.31 2.76
CA ASP A 383 -12.80 -18.98 1.67
C ASP A 383 -12.78 -20.10 0.64
N LEU A 384 -13.38 -19.85 -0.53
CA LEU A 384 -13.59 -20.88 -1.55
C LEU A 384 -12.30 -21.33 -2.24
N VAL A 385 -11.31 -20.43 -2.34
CA VAL A 385 -10.02 -20.80 -2.91
C VAL A 385 -9.32 -21.78 -1.97
N LYS A 386 -9.32 -21.50 -0.66
CA LYS A 386 -8.72 -22.41 0.33
C LYS A 386 -9.45 -23.72 0.44
N ASP A 387 -10.79 -23.71 0.41
CA ASP A 387 -11.59 -24.90 0.66
C ASP A 387 -11.73 -25.82 -0.55
N LEU A 388 -11.88 -25.26 -1.76
CA LEU A 388 -12.24 -26.02 -2.97
C LEU A 388 -11.09 -26.18 -3.98
N CYS A 389 -10.00 -25.41 -3.86
CA CYS A 389 -8.89 -25.42 -4.84
C CYS A 389 -7.64 -26.19 -4.38
N GLN A 390 -7.75 -27.12 -3.43
CA GLN A 390 -6.61 -27.93 -2.94
C GLN A 390 -6.40 -29.24 -3.74
N GLY A 391 -7.32 -29.57 -4.64
CA GLY A 391 -7.34 -30.82 -5.40
C GLY A 391 -7.08 -30.64 -6.89
N SER A 392 -7.49 -31.63 -7.69
CA SER A 392 -7.38 -31.60 -9.15
C SER A 392 -8.73 -31.51 -9.88
N ASN A 393 -9.82 -31.63 -9.13
CA ASN A 393 -11.21 -31.58 -9.60
C ASN A 393 -11.73 -30.15 -9.65
N GLN A 394 -11.24 -29.35 -10.60
CA GLN A 394 -11.64 -27.95 -10.74
C GLN A 394 -13.16 -27.76 -10.93
N GLN A 395 -13.85 -28.70 -11.57
CA GLN A 395 -15.29 -28.62 -11.78
C GLN A 395 -16.09 -28.55 -10.46
N ASP A 396 -15.56 -29.08 -9.35
CA ASP A 396 -16.27 -29.08 -8.07
C ASP A 396 -16.42 -27.64 -7.54
N ALA A 397 -15.38 -26.81 -7.73
CA ALA A 397 -15.39 -25.39 -7.39
C ALA A 397 -16.39 -24.60 -8.26
N VAL A 398 -16.42 -24.88 -9.57
CA VAL A 398 -17.33 -24.24 -10.53
C VAL A 398 -18.79 -24.67 -10.30
N ASN A 399 -19.02 -25.95 -9.99
CA ASN A 399 -20.34 -26.49 -9.65
C ASN A 399 -20.90 -25.89 -8.37
N TYR A 400 -20.03 -25.55 -7.41
CA TYR A 400 -20.43 -24.96 -6.12
C TYR A 400 -21.12 -23.59 -6.28
N LEU A 401 -20.74 -22.79 -7.28
CA LEU A 401 -21.39 -21.50 -7.55
C LEU A 401 -22.90 -21.66 -7.78
N GLY A 402 -23.34 -22.78 -8.36
CA GLY A 402 -24.74 -23.09 -8.57
C GLY A 402 -25.51 -23.60 -7.32
N THR A 403 -24.92 -23.52 -6.13
CA THR A 403 -25.51 -24.10 -4.90
C THR A 403 -25.77 -23.09 -3.79
N VAL A 404 -25.06 -21.97 -3.77
CA VAL A 404 -25.13 -20.95 -2.71
C VAL A 404 -25.21 -19.58 -3.36
N PRO A 405 -26.24 -18.77 -3.11
CA PRO A 405 -26.32 -17.41 -3.62
C PRO A 405 -25.26 -16.53 -2.93
N GLY A 406 -24.68 -15.59 -3.67
CA GLY A 406 -23.59 -14.74 -3.23
C GLY A 406 -22.23 -15.44 -3.09
N ALA A 407 -22.10 -16.72 -3.46
CA ALA A 407 -20.79 -17.32 -3.62
C ALA A 407 -20.05 -16.64 -4.78
N SER A 408 -18.79 -16.26 -4.57
CA SER A 408 -17.99 -15.56 -5.57
C SER A 408 -16.71 -16.32 -5.95
N MET A 409 -16.23 -16.14 -7.19
CA MET A 409 -15.00 -16.77 -7.67
C MET A 409 -14.46 -16.04 -8.90
N LEU A 410 -13.15 -16.12 -9.12
CA LEU A 410 -12.51 -15.68 -10.36
C LEU A 410 -12.46 -16.84 -11.36
N LEU A 411 -13.05 -16.67 -12.54
CA LEU A 411 -13.08 -17.67 -13.60
C LEU A 411 -12.56 -17.07 -14.90
N SER A 412 -11.64 -17.76 -15.55
CA SER A 412 -11.34 -17.58 -16.96
C SER A 412 -12.28 -18.47 -17.75
N VAL A 413 -13.04 -17.90 -18.69
CA VAL A 413 -14.09 -18.61 -19.44
C VAL A 413 -13.88 -18.41 -20.93
N GLY A 414 -13.92 -19.49 -21.69
CA GLY A 414 -13.83 -19.46 -23.14
C GLY A 414 -14.72 -20.50 -23.80
N SER A 415 -14.96 -20.36 -25.10
CA SER A 415 -15.84 -21.26 -25.84
C SER A 415 -15.32 -21.63 -27.22
N VAL A 416 -15.81 -22.77 -27.71
CA VAL A 416 -15.66 -23.24 -29.09
C VAL A 416 -17.05 -23.56 -29.63
N LYS A 417 -17.55 -22.69 -30.51
CA LYS A 417 -18.84 -22.86 -31.18
C LYS A 417 -18.66 -23.56 -32.53
N LYS A 418 -19.37 -24.69 -32.72
CA LYS A 418 -19.44 -25.42 -33.99
C LYS A 418 -20.81 -25.19 -34.61
N THR A 419 -20.84 -24.49 -35.74
CA THR A 419 -22.06 -24.22 -36.52
C THR A 419 -22.35 -25.38 -37.48
N SER A 420 -23.51 -25.36 -38.15
CA SER A 420 -23.97 -26.45 -39.04
C SER A 420 -24.11 -27.81 -38.34
N GLY A 421 -24.65 -27.79 -37.13
CA GLY A 421 -24.94 -29.00 -36.37
C GLY A 421 -23.69 -29.79 -35.96
N GLY A 422 -22.57 -29.13 -35.67
CA GLY A 422 -21.39 -29.80 -35.11
C GLY A 422 -20.61 -30.68 -36.10
N GLN A 423 -20.89 -30.58 -37.40
CA GLN A 423 -20.17 -31.34 -38.45
C GLN A 423 -18.82 -30.73 -38.83
N ASP A 424 -18.53 -29.51 -38.39
CA ASP A 424 -17.23 -28.87 -38.56
C ASP A 424 -16.17 -29.51 -37.63
N ASN A 425 -15.21 -30.20 -38.24
CA ASN A 425 -14.09 -30.87 -37.56
C ASN A 425 -12.79 -30.07 -37.64
N SER A 426 -12.86 -28.79 -38.01
CA SER A 426 -11.69 -27.91 -38.07
C SER A 426 -10.94 -27.89 -36.75
N LEU A 427 -9.61 -27.99 -36.83
CA LEU A 427 -8.73 -27.94 -35.67
C LEU A 427 -8.77 -26.54 -35.05
N VAL A 428 -9.10 -26.47 -33.77
CA VAL A 428 -9.03 -25.23 -32.99
C VAL A 428 -7.66 -25.17 -32.31
N SER A 429 -6.82 -24.24 -32.76
CA SER A 429 -5.44 -24.08 -32.26
C SER A 429 -5.34 -23.24 -30.97
N LYS A 430 -6.33 -22.38 -30.71
CA LYS A 430 -6.39 -21.50 -29.53
C LYS A 430 -7.84 -21.25 -29.12
N ILE A 431 -8.10 -21.24 -27.81
CA ILE A 431 -9.37 -20.82 -27.22
C ILE A 431 -9.13 -19.45 -26.57
N SER A 432 -9.92 -18.44 -26.96
CA SER A 432 -9.88 -17.14 -26.29
C SER A 432 -10.62 -17.26 -24.96
N MET A 433 -9.96 -16.85 -23.88
CA MET A 433 -10.50 -16.89 -22.54
C MET A 433 -10.66 -15.45 -22.04
N THR A 434 -11.77 -15.18 -21.35
CA THR A 434 -12.04 -13.90 -20.69
C THR A 434 -12.13 -14.13 -19.19
N ASP A 435 -11.47 -13.28 -18.41
CA ASP A 435 -11.45 -13.37 -16.95
C ASP A 435 -12.62 -12.59 -16.33
N TYR A 436 -13.39 -13.27 -15.48
CA TYR A 436 -14.56 -12.72 -14.81
C TYR A 436 -14.44 -12.86 -13.29
N LEU A 437 -14.87 -11.83 -12.57
CA LEU A 437 -15.35 -12.00 -11.21
C LEU A 437 -16.82 -12.41 -11.28
N VAL A 438 -17.09 -13.65 -10.87
CA VAL A 438 -18.42 -14.25 -10.88
C VAL A 438 -19.02 -14.16 -9.48
N ILE A 439 -20.24 -13.65 -9.37
CA ILE A 439 -21.05 -13.66 -8.15
C ILE A 439 -22.34 -14.42 -8.47
N SER A 440 -22.50 -15.59 -7.85
CA SER A 440 -23.69 -16.41 -8.04
C SER A 440 -24.95 -15.75 -7.47
N VAL A 441 -26.08 -15.89 -8.17
CA VAL A 441 -27.39 -15.42 -7.70
C VAL A 441 -28.35 -16.60 -7.51
N ASN A 442 -28.29 -17.58 -8.41
CA ASN A 442 -29.08 -18.81 -8.38
C ASN A 442 -30.60 -18.59 -8.39
N GLY A 443 -31.07 -17.62 -9.17
CA GLY A 443 -32.50 -17.31 -9.32
C GLY A 443 -33.35 -18.52 -9.74
N ASN A 444 -34.59 -18.58 -9.26
CA ASN A 444 -35.51 -19.69 -9.53
C ASN A 444 -36.63 -19.39 -10.56
N GLY A 445 -36.63 -18.18 -11.12
CA GLY A 445 -37.57 -17.69 -12.12
C GLY A 445 -38.99 -17.44 -11.61
N LYS A 446 -39.20 -17.43 -10.29
CA LYS A 446 -40.52 -17.25 -9.68
C LYS A 446 -40.74 -15.82 -9.23
N ASP A 447 -41.92 -15.29 -9.56
CA ASP A 447 -42.32 -13.92 -9.23
C ASP A 447 -43.06 -13.81 -7.89
N GLY A 448 -43.51 -14.90 -7.26
CA GLY A 448 -44.33 -14.80 -6.04
C GLY A 448 -43.53 -14.38 -4.81
N GLU A 449 -44.09 -13.49 -3.97
CA GLU A 449 -43.44 -12.95 -2.76
C GLU A 449 -42.93 -14.03 -1.79
N SER A 450 -43.66 -15.15 -1.65
CA SER A 450 -43.26 -16.27 -0.79
C SER A 450 -42.46 -17.37 -1.52
N GLU A 451 -42.22 -17.21 -2.82
CA GLU A 451 -41.65 -18.24 -3.68
C GLU A 451 -40.37 -17.83 -4.39
N PHE A 452 -40.07 -16.53 -4.48
CA PHE A 452 -38.86 -16.05 -5.13
C PHE A 452 -37.61 -16.45 -4.35
N TYR A 453 -36.52 -16.61 -5.08
CA TYR A 453 -35.22 -16.96 -4.53
C TYR A 453 -34.12 -16.29 -5.39
N PRO A 454 -33.05 -15.76 -4.79
CA PRO A 454 -32.76 -15.72 -3.34
C PRO A 454 -33.65 -14.73 -2.59
N ASN A 455 -33.98 -15.03 -1.33
CA ASN A 455 -34.74 -14.13 -0.45
C ASN A 455 -33.81 -13.27 0.44
N ASP A 456 -34.40 -12.36 1.22
CA ASP A 456 -33.66 -11.43 2.07
C ASP A 456 -32.69 -12.10 3.06
N SER A 457 -33.06 -13.26 3.62
CA SER A 457 -32.22 -14.00 4.57
C SER A 457 -31.03 -14.67 3.85
N ASP A 458 -31.29 -15.24 2.67
CA ASP A 458 -30.23 -15.88 1.86
C ASP A 458 -29.15 -14.85 1.48
N LEU A 459 -29.58 -13.66 1.07
CA LEU A 459 -28.68 -12.57 0.69
C LEU A 459 -27.92 -12.02 1.89
N LEU A 460 -28.55 -11.89 3.07
CA LEU A 460 -27.87 -11.43 4.29
C LEU A 460 -26.80 -12.44 4.76
N GLU A 461 -27.09 -13.73 4.72
CA GLU A 461 -26.14 -14.79 5.10
C GLU A 461 -24.94 -14.90 4.14
N ALA A 462 -25.10 -14.44 2.90
CA ALA A 462 -24.05 -14.45 1.89
C ALA A 462 -23.03 -13.31 2.05
N ILE A 463 -23.30 -12.30 2.88
CA ILE A 463 -22.40 -11.14 3.05
C ILE A 463 -21.18 -11.51 3.91
N PRO A 464 -19.93 -11.13 3.53
CA PRO A 464 -19.55 -10.54 2.25
C PRO A 464 -19.31 -11.60 1.17
N CYS A 465 -19.53 -11.22 -0.09
CA CYS A 465 -19.23 -12.07 -1.23
C CYS A 465 -17.71 -12.09 -1.54
N ALA A 466 -17.06 -10.92 -1.50
CA ALA A 466 -15.62 -10.79 -1.71
C ALA A 466 -15.04 -9.64 -0.88
N GLU A 467 -13.76 -9.75 -0.51
CA GLU A 467 -13.05 -8.75 0.29
C GLU A 467 -11.64 -8.54 -0.26
N TYR A 468 -11.28 -7.29 -0.47
CA TYR A 468 -9.90 -6.90 -0.70
C TYR A 468 -9.15 -7.01 0.62
N VAL A 469 -8.09 -7.80 0.61
CA VAL A 469 -7.17 -8.04 1.73
C VAL A 469 -5.73 -7.63 1.39
N GLY A 470 -5.52 -7.03 0.22
CA GLY A 470 -4.29 -6.30 -0.06
C GLY A 470 -4.22 -5.07 0.85
N ASN A 471 -3.01 -4.70 1.26
CA ASN A 471 -2.79 -3.55 2.14
C ASN A 471 -1.96 -2.47 1.43
N GLU A 472 -2.10 -2.35 0.12
CA GLU A 472 -1.15 -1.61 -0.72
C GLU A 472 -1.40 -0.11 -0.76
N VAL A 473 -2.42 0.37 -0.06
CA VAL A 473 -2.88 1.74 -0.23
C VAL A 473 -3.22 2.35 1.11
N GLY A 474 -2.36 3.29 1.51
CA GLY A 474 -2.53 4.15 2.68
C GLY A 474 -1.90 5.50 2.37
N GLY A 475 -2.53 6.60 2.73
CA GLY A 475 -2.05 7.92 2.37
C GLY A 475 -3.10 9.00 2.63
N VAL A 476 -2.88 10.21 2.12
CA VAL A 476 -3.80 11.33 2.26
C VAL A 476 -4.61 11.48 0.97
N PHE A 477 -5.90 11.16 1.01
CA PHE A 477 -6.74 11.17 -0.18
C PHE A 477 -7.40 12.51 -0.43
N SER A 478 -7.71 13.23 0.65
CA SER A 478 -8.24 14.58 0.54
C SER A 478 -7.16 15.53 -0.02
N PRO A 479 -7.51 16.34 -1.03
CA PRO A 479 -6.58 17.33 -1.57
C PRO A 479 -6.24 18.41 -0.54
N SER A 480 -5.12 19.08 -0.79
CA SER A 480 -4.57 20.13 0.07
C SER A 480 -5.37 21.45 0.05
N ASP A 481 -6.22 21.65 -0.97
CA ASP A 481 -7.06 22.83 -1.12
C ASP A 481 -8.49 22.51 -1.59
N GLY A 482 -9.38 23.51 -1.51
CA GLY A 482 -10.79 23.37 -1.87
C GLY A 482 -11.13 23.53 -3.34
N ASN A 483 -10.16 23.85 -4.21
CA ASN A 483 -10.37 23.96 -5.66
C ASN A 483 -10.17 22.63 -6.38
N THR A 484 -9.36 21.74 -5.81
CA THR A 484 -9.14 20.38 -6.30
C THR A 484 -10.16 19.41 -5.71
N THR A 485 -10.62 18.47 -6.54
CA THR A 485 -11.36 17.28 -6.10
C THR A 485 -10.66 16.04 -6.64
N ASN A 486 -10.36 15.12 -5.74
CA ASN A 486 -9.89 13.78 -6.11
C ASN A 486 -11.12 12.86 -6.25
N TYR A 487 -11.01 11.81 -7.04
CA TYR A 487 -12.09 10.86 -7.29
C TYR A 487 -11.57 9.45 -7.20
N ILE A 488 -12.34 8.58 -6.55
CA ILE A 488 -12.15 7.13 -6.62
C ILE A 488 -13.11 6.63 -7.69
N VAL A 489 -12.59 6.15 -8.81
CA VAL A 489 -13.36 5.75 -9.99
C VAL A 489 -13.39 4.24 -10.09
N ILE A 490 -14.61 3.69 -10.15
CA ILE A 490 -14.86 2.27 -10.36
C ILE A 490 -15.32 2.07 -11.80
N SER A 491 -14.54 1.32 -12.58
CA SER A 491 -14.77 1.08 -14.00
C SER A 491 -14.76 -0.42 -14.32
N GLY A 492 -15.22 -0.76 -15.53
CA GLY A 492 -15.34 -2.15 -16.01
C GLY A 492 -16.66 -2.39 -16.71
N LYS A 493 -17.00 -3.67 -16.90
CA LYS A 493 -18.26 -4.13 -17.49
C LYS A 493 -18.97 -5.10 -16.56
N MET A 494 -20.29 -5.16 -16.67
CA MET A 494 -21.11 -6.09 -15.91
C MET A 494 -22.28 -6.66 -16.70
N VAL A 495 -22.65 -7.89 -16.34
CA VAL A 495 -23.80 -8.61 -16.91
C VAL A 495 -24.60 -9.23 -15.76
N MET A 496 -25.91 -8.98 -15.74
CA MET A 496 -26.85 -9.84 -15.02
C MET A 496 -27.25 -10.99 -15.95
N ASN A 497 -26.63 -12.15 -15.78
CA ASN A 497 -26.78 -13.28 -16.68
C ASN A 497 -28.16 -13.93 -16.51
N PRO A 498 -28.96 -14.16 -17.57
CA PRO A 498 -30.30 -14.72 -17.47
C PRO A 498 -30.31 -16.18 -16.98
N LEU A 499 -31.48 -16.63 -16.54
CA LEU A 499 -31.75 -18.06 -16.42
C LEU A 499 -31.84 -18.73 -17.79
N MET A 500 -30.99 -19.72 -18.03
CA MET A 500 -30.94 -20.47 -19.28
C MET A 500 -31.81 -21.72 -19.19
N ARG A 501 -33.14 -21.59 -19.34
CA ARG A 501 -34.07 -22.74 -19.29
C ARG A 501 -33.66 -23.83 -20.29
N MET A 502 -33.82 -25.09 -19.90
CA MET A 502 -33.64 -26.24 -20.79
C MET A 502 -34.99 -26.83 -21.19
N THR A 503 -35.06 -27.39 -22.40
CA THR A 503 -36.16 -28.27 -22.81
C THR A 503 -36.31 -29.43 -21.82
N ALA A 504 -35.19 -30.03 -21.45
CA ALA A 504 -35.05 -30.99 -20.35
C ALA A 504 -33.56 -31.19 -20.04
N ASN A 505 -33.25 -31.81 -18.89
CA ASN A 505 -31.87 -32.17 -18.57
C ASN A 505 -31.31 -33.22 -19.56
N TYR A 506 -29.99 -33.18 -19.79
CA TYR A 506 -29.35 -34.03 -20.80
C TYR A 506 -29.49 -35.52 -20.48
N TYR A 507 -29.41 -35.91 -19.21
CA TYR A 507 -29.51 -37.30 -18.81
C TYR A 507 -30.85 -37.92 -19.24
N ASP A 508 -31.95 -37.21 -19.00
CA ASP A 508 -33.28 -37.69 -19.37
C ASP A 508 -33.48 -37.68 -20.88
N LEU A 509 -33.03 -36.63 -21.58
CA LEU A 509 -33.08 -36.58 -23.05
C LEU A 509 -32.26 -37.71 -23.68
N LYS A 510 -31.17 -38.14 -23.06
CA LYS A 510 -30.33 -39.21 -23.57
C LYS A 510 -30.89 -40.60 -23.31
N ASN A 511 -31.52 -40.81 -22.16
CA ASN A 511 -31.85 -42.15 -21.64
C ASN A 511 -33.35 -42.50 -21.68
N LYS A 512 -34.24 -41.52 -21.84
CA LYS A 512 -35.70 -41.75 -21.88
C LYS A 512 -36.24 -41.59 -23.31
N PRO A 513 -37.26 -42.36 -23.72
CA PRO A 513 -37.95 -42.15 -24.99
C PRO A 513 -38.66 -40.79 -25.03
N TRP A 514 -38.52 -40.09 -26.15
CA TRP A 514 -39.18 -38.80 -26.37
C TRP A 514 -40.62 -39.01 -26.86
N VAL A 515 -41.56 -38.32 -26.24
CA VAL A 515 -42.98 -38.38 -26.62
C VAL A 515 -43.51 -37.02 -27.07
N SER A 516 -44.55 -37.07 -27.91
CA SER A 516 -45.22 -35.90 -28.47
C SER A 516 -46.62 -35.61 -27.91
N GLY A 517 -47.10 -36.44 -26.97
CA GLY A 517 -48.41 -36.28 -26.30
C GLY A 517 -48.28 -35.81 -24.84
N ILE A 518 -49.30 -35.10 -24.34
CA ILE A 518 -49.31 -34.40 -23.03
C ILE A 518 -49.27 -35.36 -21.82
N ILE A 519 -49.52 -36.67 -22.00
CA ILE A 519 -49.52 -37.66 -20.92
C ILE A 519 -48.37 -38.66 -21.15
N GLY A 520 -47.20 -38.37 -20.57
CA GLY A 520 -46.07 -39.31 -20.53
C GLY A 520 -46.29 -40.40 -19.47
N LYS A 521 -45.92 -41.64 -19.79
CA LYS A 521 -45.84 -42.72 -18.79
C LYS A 521 -44.60 -42.54 -17.90
N PRO A 522 -44.51 -43.20 -16.73
CA PRO A 522 -43.25 -43.28 -15.99
C PRO A 522 -42.13 -43.81 -16.93
N ASN A 523 -40.99 -43.13 -16.98
CA ASN A 523 -39.84 -43.33 -17.90
C ASN A 523 -39.92 -42.70 -19.31
N GLU A 524 -40.91 -41.88 -19.65
CA GLU A 524 -40.93 -41.08 -20.90
C GLU A 524 -40.66 -39.59 -20.63
N ILE A 525 -40.22 -38.84 -21.64
CA ILE A 525 -40.04 -37.39 -21.55
C ILE A 525 -40.75 -36.64 -22.69
N TYR A 526 -41.50 -35.61 -22.32
CA TYR A 526 -42.18 -34.74 -23.28
C TYR A 526 -41.22 -33.69 -23.82
N VAL A 527 -40.92 -33.76 -25.12
CA VAL A 527 -39.96 -32.87 -25.79
C VAL A 527 -40.62 -32.06 -26.89
N TRP A 528 -41.58 -32.62 -27.61
CA TRP A 528 -42.26 -31.94 -28.71
C TRP A 528 -42.94 -30.64 -28.24
N HIS A 529 -42.77 -29.54 -28.98
CA HIS A 529 -43.24 -28.18 -28.62
C HIS A 529 -42.68 -27.59 -27.32
N ASN A 530 -41.76 -28.28 -26.63
CA ASN A 530 -41.15 -27.78 -25.41
C ASN A 530 -39.88 -26.96 -25.71
N THR A 531 -40.04 -25.90 -26.51
CA THR A 531 -38.97 -24.96 -26.83
C THR A 531 -38.75 -23.95 -25.70
N VAL A 532 -37.52 -23.46 -25.59
CA VAL A 532 -37.13 -22.39 -24.66
C VAL A 532 -36.80 -21.13 -25.46
N PRO A 533 -36.75 -19.94 -24.82
CA PRO A 533 -36.46 -18.70 -25.54
C PRO A 533 -35.12 -18.72 -26.29
N SER A 534 -35.10 -18.09 -27.46
CA SER A 534 -33.92 -17.88 -28.31
C SER A 534 -33.92 -16.44 -28.86
N ARG A 535 -32.76 -15.80 -28.97
CA ARG A 535 -32.63 -14.51 -29.68
C ARG A 535 -32.72 -14.65 -31.19
N ASN A 536 -32.34 -15.82 -31.71
CA ASN A 536 -32.17 -16.03 -33.14
C ASN A 536 -33.44 -16.56 -33.82
N ASN A 537 -34.46 -16.95 -33.04
CA ASN A 537 -35.71 -17.49 -33.57
C ASN A 537 -36.91 -17.19 -32.66
N GLY A 538 -37.97 -16.60 -33.24
CA GLY A 538 -39.20 -16.22 -32.53
C GLY A 538 -40.01 -17.40 -31.99
N ASP A 539 -39.86 -18.60 -32.56
CA ASP A 539 -40.50 -19.82 -32.06
C ASP A 539 -39.70 -20.51 -30.94
N GLY A 540 -38.56 -19.92 -30.56
CA GLY A 540 -37.64 -20.44 -29.55
C GLY A 540 -36.64 -21.46 -30.11
N ARG A 541 -36.11 -22.31 -29.23
CA ARG A 541 -35.16 -23.38 -29.57
C ARG A 541 -35.35 -24.60 -28.68
N TYR A 542 -35.00 -25.78 -29.17
CA TYR A 542 -34.74 -26.92 -28.29
C TYR A 542 -33.32 -26.83 -27.76
N TYR A 543 -33.16 -26.96 -26.43
CA TYR A 543 -31.87 -26.69 -25.79
C TYR A 543 -31.64 -27.57 -24.55
N THR A 544 -30.40 -28.06 -24.42
CA THR A 544 -29.93 -28.75 -23.22
C THR A 544 -28.43 -28.53 -23.03
N ARG A 545 -27.96 -28.78 -21.81
CA ARG A 545 -26.55 -28.69 -21.41
C ARG A 545 -26.06 -30.05 -20.94
N ARG A 546 -24.85 -30.42 -21.34
CA ARG A 546 -24.13 -31.59 -20.85
C ARG A 546 -22.90 -31.13 -20.08
N TYR A 547 -22.68 -31.67 -18.90
CA TYR A 547 -21.59 -31.32 -18.01
C TYR A 547 -20.46 -32.34 -18.10
N TRP A 548 -19.25 -31.85 -17.89
CA TRP A 548 -18.02 -32.61 -17.97
C TRP A 548 -17.23 -32.46 -16.69
N LYS A 549 -16.50 -33.52 -16.35
CA LYS A 549 -15.52 -33.51 -15.28
C LYS A 549 -14.26 -34.21 -15.74
N THR A 550 -13.15 -33.83 -15.11
CA THR A 550 -11.89 -34.50 -15.34
C THR A 550 -11.06 -34.49 -14.06
N LYS A 551 -10.22 -35.50 -13.90
CA LYS A 551 -9.29 -35.56 -12.78
C LYS A 551 -8.12 -34.61 -12.97
N SER A 552 -7.73 -34.32 -14.22
CA SER A 552 -6.62 -33.42 -14.56
C SER A 552 -6.86 -32.79 -15.93
N TRP A 553 -6.25 -31.63 -16.19
CA TRP A 553 -6.38 -30.91 -17.46
C TRP A 553 -5.82 -31.68 -18.68
N ARG A 554 -5.00 -32.72 -18.44
CA ARG A 554 -4.45 -33.59 -19.49
C ARG A 554 -5.27 -34.85 -19.73
N ASP A 555 -6.14 -35.21 -18.79
CA ASP A 555 -6.90 -36.44 -18.87
C ASP A 555 -8.08 -36.26 -19.83
N GLU A 556 -8.55 -37.36 -20.40
CA GLU A 556 -9.78 -37.35 -21.18
C GLU A 556 -10.96 -36.95 -20.29
N VAL A 557 -11.75 -36.00 -20.78
CA VAL A 557 -12.94 -35.53 -20.07
C VAL A 557 -14.02 -36.61 -20.08
N VAL A 558 -14.69 -36.78 -18.94
CA VAL A 558 -15.80 -37.74 -18.77
C VAL A 558 -17.09 -36.99 -18.43
N SER A 559 -18.24 -37.59 -18.75
CA SER A 559 -19.54 -37.00 -18.43
C SER A 559 -19.69 -36.83 -16.92
N ASP A 560 -20.30 -35.73 -16.49
CA ASP A 560 -20.74 -35.56 -15.12
C ASP A 560 -22.23 -35.90 -14.97
N ASP A 561 -22.54 -37.20 -14.98
CA ASP A 561 -23.92 -37.71 -14.90
C ASP A 561 -24.71 -37.17 -13.70
N ALA A 562 -24.04 -36.74 -12.63
CA ALA A 562 -24.69 -36.14 -11.47
C ALA A 562 -25.22 -34.74 -11.78
N MET A 563 -24.48 -33.94 -12.54
CA MET A 563 -24.88 -32.62 -13.02
C MET A 563 -25.85 -32.74 -14.21
N ASP A 564 -25.66 -33.71 -15.11
CA ASP A 564 -26.54 -33.96 -16.26
C ASP A 564 -27.98 -34.33 -15.87
N LYS A 565 -28.20 -34.77 -14.62
CA LYS A 565 -29.53 -35.06 -14.05
C LYS A 565 -30.22 -33.85 -13.43
N LYS A 566 -29.50 -32.75 -13.22
CA LYS A 566 -30.06 -31.53 -12.63
C LYS A 566 -30.75 -30.72 -13.72
N ASN A 567 -31.91 -30.16 -13.38
CA ASN A 567 -32.59 -29.22 -14.27
C ASN A 567 -31.95 -27.82 -14.20
N ASP A 568 -31.39 -27.46 -13.04
CA ASP A 568 -30.63 -26.23 -12.81
C ASP A 568 -29.45 -26.55 -11.89
N GLY A 569 -28.25 -26.05 -12.22
CA GLY A 569 -27.05 -26.27 -11.40
C GLY A 569 -25.73 -25.84 -12.06
N GLY A 570 -24.77 -25.48 -11.20
CA GLY A 570 -23.44 -25.02 -11.58
C GLY A 570 -23.42 -23.60 -12.17
N PHE A 571 -22.22 -23.13 -12.50
CA PHE A 571 -21.99 -21.87 -13.21
C PHE A 571 -22.57 -21.89 -14.63
N ILE A 572 -23.16 -20.77 -15.08
CA ILE A 572 -23.66 -20.59 -16.44
C ILE A 572 -22.81 -19.51 -17.14
N PRO A 573 -22.06 -19.84 -18.20
CA PRO A 573 -21.35 -18.83 -18.99
C PRO A 573 -22.32 -17.85 -19.66
N PHE A 574 -21.92 -16.58 -19.77
CA PHE A 574 -22.66 -15.62 -20.58
C PHE A 574 -22.46 -15.92 -22.07
N THR A 575 -23.56 -16.24 -22.75
CA THR A 575 -23.53 -16.71 -24.14
C THR A 575 -23.70 -15.60 -25.17
N GLY A 576 -24.16 -14.41 -24.77
CA GLY A 576 -24.61 -13.35 -25.69
C GLY A 576 -25.87 -13.68 -26.52
N GLU A 577 -26.34 -14.93 -26.50
CA GLU A 577 -27.47 -15.45 -27.29
C GLU A 577 -28.65 -15.95 -26.41
N GLY A 578 -28.51 -15.86 -25.07
CA GLY A 578 -29.54 -16.24 -24.09
C GLY A 578 -30.74 -15.28 -24.04
N PRO A 579 -31.74 -15.50 -23.17
CA PRO A 579 -32.87 -14.57 -23.05
C PRO A 579 -32.46 -13.12 -22.76
N GLN A 580 -33.30 -12.16 -23.14
CA GLN A 580 -33.20 -10.78 -22.67
C GLN A 580 -34.52 -10.39 -22.01
N GLU A 581 -34.45 -9.94 -20.77
CA GLU A 581 -35.63 -9.71 -19.94
C GLU A 581 -35.63 -8.31 -19.33
N PHE A 582 -36.81 -7.86 -18.92
CA PHE A 582 -37.07 -6.56 -18.28
C PHE A 582 -36.58 -5.36 -19.11
N GLU A 583 -37.41 -4.95 -20.06
CA GLU A 583 -37.15 -3.78 -20.90
C GLU A 583 -37.32 -2.49 -20.12
N PHE A 584 -36.30 -1.64 -20.15
CA PHE A 584 -36.37 -0.29 -19.61
C PHE A 584 -37.23 0.59 -20.51
N LYS A 585 -38.49 0.80 -20.09
CA LYS A 585 -39.50 1.56 -20.86
C LYS A 585 -39.78 2.95 -20.30
N TYR A 586 -39.67 3.11 -18.98
CA TYR A 586 -40.06 4.33 -18.29
C TYR A 586 -39.11 4.62 -17.14
N SER A 587 -38.80 5.89 -16.92
CA SER A 587 -38.03 6.32 -15.73
C SER A 587 -38.91 6.53 -14.50
N ALA A 588 -40.20 6.79 -14.73
CA ALA A 588 -41.27 6.85 -13.73
C ALA A 588 -42.58 6.44 -14.41
N PHE A 589 -43.60 6.01 -13.66
CA PHE A 589 -44.89 5.63 -14.26
C PHE A 589 -45.43 6.71 -15.20
N GLY A 590 -45.55 6.38 -16.49
CA GLY A 590 -46.04 7.29 -17.54
C GLY A 590 -45.02 8.33 -18.05
N ASP A 591 -43.76 8.26 -17.60
CA ASP A 591 -42.68 9.13 -18.05
C ASP A 591 -41.69 8.37 -18.94
N SER A 592 -41.86 8.54 -20.26
CA SER A 592 -41.00 7.94 -21.29
C SER A 592 -39.75 8.77 -21.59
N THR A 593 -39.37 9.71 -20.72
CA THR A 593 -38.08 10.41 -20.80
C THR A 593 -37.02 9.62 -20.05
N ASP A 594 -35.79 9.66 -20.56
CA ASP A 594 -34.66 8.97 -19.95
C ASP A 594 -34.09 9.79 -18.79
N LYS A 595 -34.36 9.33 -17.55
CA LYS A 595 -34.03 10.03 -16.29
C LYS A 595 -33.40 9.09 -15.26
N LEU A 596 -33.38 7.79 -15.50
CA LEU A 596 -32.76 6.82 -14.60
C LEU A 596 -31.31 6.68 -15.02
N SER A 597 -30.38 7.19 -14.20
CA SER A 597 -28.95 7.10 -14.54
C SER A 597 -28.26 5.87 -13.96
N LYS A 598 -28.90 5.12 -13.05
CA LYS A 598 -28.31 3.93 -12.42
C LYS A 598 -29.34 2.85 -12.07
N VAL A 599 -29.04 1.63 -12.47
CA VAL A 599 -29.55 0.39 -11.88
C VAL A 599 -28.43 -0.26 -11.07
N GLY A 600 -28.55 -0.24 -9.74
CA GLY A 600 -27.57 -0.88 -8.85
C GLY A 600 -27.61 -2.41 -8.96
N VAL A 601 -26.45 -3.04 -9.14
CA VAL A 601 -26.31 -4.49 -9.36
C VAL A 601 -25.58 -5.15 -8.20
N ILE A 602 -24.48 -4.56 -7.75
CA ILE A 602 -23.72 -5.01 -6.57
C ILE A 602 -23.62 -3.89 -5.54
N GLN A 603 -23.60 -4.28 -4.27
CA GLN A 603 -23.36 -3.37 -3.14
C GLN A 603 -21.93 -3.52 -2.65
N CYS A 604 -21.25 -2.39 -2.45
CA CYS A 604 -19.88 -2.30 -2.02
C CYS A 604 -19.75 -1.41 -0.78
N MET A 605 -18.75 -1.70 0.05
CA MET A 605 -18.35 -0.87 1.17
C MET A 605 -16.89 -0.46 0.98
N LEU A 606 -16.63 0.84 1.00
CA LEU A 606 -15.29 1.41 0.94
C LEU A 606 -15.05 2.19 2.24
N ILE A 607 -14.00 1.81 2.95
CA ILE A 607 -13.57 2.42 4.20
C ILE A 607 -12.12 2.88 3.98
N ILE A 608 -11.81 4.11 4.38
CA ILE A 608 -10.44 4.64 4.35
C ILE A 608 -10.19 5.30 5.70
N GLY A 609 -9.23 4.74 6.46
CA GLY A 609 -8.97 5.15 7.84
C GLY A 609 -10.22 5.02 8.70
N ASP A 610 -10.69 6.14 9.24
CA ASP A 610 -11.90 6.22 10.08
C ASP A 610 -13.17 6.62 9.29
N LYS A 611 -13.11 6.74 7.96
CA LYS A 611 -14.22 7.16 7.10
C LYS A 611 -14.74 6.02 6.24
N CYS A 612 -16.02 6.08 5.89
CA CYS A 612 -16.64 5.22 4.90
C CYS A 612 -17.49 6.03 3.92
N VAL A 613 -17.64 5.51 2.70
CA VAL A 613 -18.52 6.10 1.68
C VAL A 613 -19.95 5.65 1.90
N VAL A 614 -20.88 6.60 1.87
CA VAL A 614 -22.31 6.37 1.92
C VAL A 614 -22.98 6.97 0.69
N GLU A 615 -23.77 6.16 -0.02
CA GLU A 615 -24.63 6.65 -1.09
C GLU A 615 -25.96 7.18 -0.52
N LYS A 616 -26.22 8.47 -0.72
CA LYS A 616 -27.44 9.16 -0.29
C LYS A 616 -28.64 8.65 -1.07
N ARG A 617 -29.75 8.49 -0.34
CA ARG A 617 -31.06 8.16 -0.91
C ARG A 617 -31.72 9.40 -1.52
N PRO A 618 -32.71 9.20 -2.41
CA PRO A 618 -33.56 10.29 -2.89
C PRO A 618 -34.11 11.15 -1.73
N GLY A 619 -33.81 12.45 -1.76
CA GLY A 619 -34.27 13.42 -0.75
C GLY A 619 -33.52 13.39 0.59
N GLN A 620 -32.54 12.51 0.76
CA GLN A 620 -31.77 12.38 2.00
C GLN A 620 -30.67 13.44 2.08
N PHE A 621 -30.56 14.11 3.22
CA PHE A 621 -29.51 15.07 3.52
C PHE A 621 -28.48 14.41 4.43
N LEU A 622 -27.29 14.12 3.90
CA LEU A 622 -26.12 13.62 4.64
C LEU A 622 -24.87 14.36 4.16
N GLY A 623 -23.81 14.32 4.97
CA GLY A 623 -22.54 14.97 4.67
C GLY A 623 -22.53 16.48 4.94
N SER A 624 -21.42 17.12 4.58
CA SER A 624 -21.14 18.54 4.82
C SER A 624 -21.88 19.49 3.85
N ASP A 625 -22.17 19.02 2.64
CA ASP A 625 -22.74 19.84 1.55
C ASP A 625 -24.24 20.13 1.67
N LYS A 626 -24.96 19.41 2.55
CA LYS A 626 -26.42 19.49 2.73
C LYS A 626 -27.20 19.46 1.39
N VAL A 627 -26.66 18.75 0.39
CA VAL A 627 -27.36 18.51 -0.88
C VAL A 627 -28.19 17.24 -0.73
N ALA A 628 -29.47 17.31 -1.12
CA ALA A 628 -30.33 16.14 -1.09
C ALA A 628 -29.84 15.10 -2.11
N GLY A 629 -29.76 13.83 -1.72
CA GLY A 629 -29.44 12.75 -2.65
C GLY A 629 -30.47 12.66 -3.77
N THR A 630 -30.00 12.37 -4.97
CA THR A 630 -30.82 12.05 -6.13
C THR A 630 -31.19 10.57 -6.16
N GLY A 631 -30.31 9.70 -5.63
CA GLY A 631 -30.45 8.25 -5.66
C GLY A 631 -30.09 7.62 -7.01
N ASN A 632 -29.53 8.41 -7.93
CA ASN A 632 -29.17 8.02 -9.29
C ASN A 632 -27.65 7.86 -9.49
N GLY A 633 -26.87 7.80 -8.40
CA GLY A 633 -25.42 7.62 -8.46
C GLY A 633 -24.67 8.85 -8.96
N GLN A 634 -25.26 10.05 -8.82
CA GLN A 634 -24.58 11.30 -9.16
C GLN A 634 -23.42 11.57 -8.19
N LEU A 635 -22.43 12.39 -8.58
CA LEU A 635 -21.32 12.77 -7.70
C LEU A 635 -21.80 13.32 -6.34
N SER A 636 -22.91 14.06 -6.35
CA SER A 636 -23.52 14.60 -5.13
C SER A 636 -24.12 13.54 -4.23
N ASP A 637 -24.33 12.31 -4.68
CA ASP A 637 -24.95 11.24 -3.89
C ASP A 637 -23.94 10.57 -2.95
N TYR A 638 -22.64 10.62 -3.24
CA TYR A 638 -21.64 9.98 -2.39
C TYR A 638 -21.09 10.96 -1.36
N VAL A 639 -21.06 10.54 -0.10
CA VAL A 639 -20.53 11.32 1.01
C VAL A 639 -19.64 10.48 1.90
N TRP A 640 -18.57 11.08 2.42
CA TRP A 640 -17.71 10.44 3.41
C TRP A 640 -18.25 10.70 4.82
N MET A 641 -18.45 9.63 5.57
CA MET A 641 -18.97 9.66 6.93
C MET A 641 -18.01 8.93 7.86
N LYS A 642 -18.04 9.26 9.16
CA LYS A 642 -17.31 8.47 10.15
C LYS A 642 -17.82 7.02 10.11
N TYR A 643 -16.90 6.08 9.91
CA TYR A 643 -17.17 4.66 9.93
C TYR A 643 -17.49 4.20 11.35
N LYS A 644 -18.51 3.35 11.47
CA LYS A 644 -18.89 2.65 12.68
C LYS A 644 -18.62 1.17 12.49
N THR A 645 -17.94 0.56 13.47
CA THR A 645 -17.81 -0.90 13.49
C THR A 645 -19.18 -1.55 13.72
N ARG A 646 -19.26 -2.87 13.50
CA ARG A 646 -20.53 -3.59 13.66
C ARG A 646 -21.03 -3.54 15.12
N GLU A 647 -20.11 -3.50 16.09
CA GLU A 647 -20.38 -3.40 17.52
C GLU A 647 -20.93 -2.01 17.93
N GLU A 648 -20.56 -0.96 17.18
CA GLU A 648 -21.04 0.41 17.39
C GLU A 648 -22.43 0.66 16.75
N CYS A 649 -22.91 -0.27 15.93
CA CYS A 649 -24.18 -0.19 15.24
C CYS A 649 -25.30 -0.88 16.03
N SER A 650 -26.49 -0.29 16.02
CA SER A 650 -27.70 -0.84 16.67
C SER A 650 -28.32 -2.03 15.93
N SER A 651 -27.95 -2.23 14.65
CA SER A 651 -28.47 -3.30 13.80
C SER A 651 -27.58 -3.52 12.58
N ASP A 652 -27.73 -4.68 11.92
CA ASP A 652 -27.12 -4.94 10.62
C ASP A 652 -27.59 -3.96 9.54
N ASP A 653 -28.83 -3.46 9.65
CA ASP A 653 -29.32 -2.43 8.73
C ASP A 653 -28.54 -1.13 8.88
N GLU A 654 -28.22 -0.70 10.11
CA GLU A 654 -27.38 0.49 10.32
C GLU A 654 -25.97 0.27 9.79
N TYR A 655 -25.38 -0.90 10.08
CA TYR A 655 -24.03 -1.23 9.66
C TYR A 655 -23.90 -1.26 8.13
N TYR A 656 -24.76 -2.00 7.44
CA TYR A 656 -24.69 -2.16 5.98
C TYR A 656 -25.25 -0.96 5.20
N GLN A 657 -25.83 0.05 5.85
CA GLN A 657 -26.12 1.34 5.20
C GLN A 657 -24.87 2.19 4.99
N GLN A 658 -23.74 1.83 5.60
CA GLN A 658 -22.44 2.45 5.37
C GLN A 658 -21.81 1.97 4.06
N SER A 659 -22.55 2.08 2.96
CA SER A 659 -22.21 1.44 1.69
C SER A 659 -22.77 2.20 0.48
N PHE A 660 -22.39 1.77 -0.71
CA PHE A 660 -22.86 2.31 -1.97
C PHE A 660 -23.05 1.18 -3.01
N SER A 661 -23.80 1.48 -4.05
CA SER A 661 -24.06 0.55 -5.14
C SER A 661 -23.27 0.87 -6.39
N VAL A 662 -22.75 -0.18 -7.03
CA VAL A 662 -22.17 -0.15 -8.37
C VAL A 662 -23.16 -0.80 -9.34
N GLY A 663 -23.33 -0.20 -10.51
CA GLY A 663 -24.38 -0.56 -11.44
C GLY A 663 -24.10 -0.01 -12.83
N PHE A 664 -25.13 0.04 -13.68
CA PHE A 664 -25.05 0.57 -15.03
C PHE A 664 -26.18 1.57 -15.33
N ASP A 665 -26.00 2.35 -16.39
CA ASP A 665 -26.99 3.30 -16.91
C ASP A 665 -27.75 2.70 -18.11
N PRO A 666 -28.98 2.19 -17.94
CA PRO A 666 -29.75 1.62 -19.04
C PRO A 666 -30.39 2.71 -19.91
N LYS A 667 -30.40 2.52 -21.23
CA LYS A 667 -31.15 3.37 -22.16
C LYS A 667 -32.55 2.83 -22.41
N ILE A 668 -33.46 3.71 -22.82
CA ILE A 668 -34.81 3.28 -23.19
C ILE A 668 -34.76 2.22 -24.30
N GLY A 669 -35.40 1.08 -24.05
CA GLY A 669 -35.40 -0.10 -24.91
C GLY A 669 -34.39 -1.17 -24.51
N ASP A 670 -33.43 -0.85 -23.65
CA ASP A 670 -32.46 -1.82 -23.16
C ASP A 670 -33.12 -2.85 -22.25
N LYS A 671 -32.58 -4.06 -22.27
CA LYS A 671 -33.03 -5.18 -21.44
C LYS A 671 -32.02 -5.37 -20.33
N ILE A 672 -32.42 -5.16 -19.09
CA ILE A 672 -31.47 -5.12 -17.96
C ILE A 672 -30.87 -6.48 -17.62
N ILE A 673 -31.55 -7.59 -17.98
CA ILE A 673 -31.01 -8.96 -17.87
C ILE A 673 -30.59 -9.46 -19.25
N GLY A 674 -29.41 -10.07 -19.32
CA GLY A 674 -28.84 -10.66 -20.54
C GLY A 674 -28.16 -9.66 -21.47
N THR A 675 -27.88 -8.45 -21.00
CA THR A 675 -27.14 -7.44 -21.75
C THR A 675 -25.88 -7.08 -20.97
N GLU A 676 -24.78 -6.91 -21.69
CA GLU A 676 -23.53 -6.38 -21.13
C GLU A 676 -23.58 -4.87 -21.12
N PHE A 677 -23.24 -4.29 -19.97
CA PHE A 677 -23.18 -2.85 -19.79
C PHE A 677 -21.82 -2.46 -19.20
N SER A 678 -21.30 -1.32 -19.64
CA SER A 678 -20.26 -0.62 -18.88
C SER A 678 -20.80 -0.20 -17.51
N ILE A 679 -19.95 -0.19 -16.50
CA ILE A 679 -20.27 0.44 -15.21
C ILE A 679 -20.71 1.88 -15.45
N GLN A 680 -21.73 2.33 -14.72
CA GLN A 680 -22.32 3.67 -14.84
C GLN A 680 -21.21 4.73 -14.84
N ASN A 681 -21.18 5.57 -15.85
CA ASN A 681 -20.41 6.80 -15.82
C ASN A 681 -21.21 7.94 -15.16
N ASN A 682 -20.65 8.58 -14.15
CA ASN A 682 -21.23 9.76 -13.52
C ASN A 682 -20.35 11.02 -13.61
N LEU A 683 -19.23 10.92 -14.34
CA LEU A 683 -18.35 12.05 -14.68
C LEU A 683 -18.85 12.76 -15.92
N ARG A 684 -18.76 14.09 -15.91
CA ARG A 684 -19.06 14.96 -17.06
C ARG A 684 -17.75 15.47 -17.65
N TYR A 685 -17.78 15.81 -18.94
CA TYR A 685 -16.64 16.48 -19.58
C TYR A 685 -16.23 17.80 -18.88
N THR A 686 -17.14 18.42 -18.10
CA THR A 686 -16.88 19.63 -17.30
C THR A 686 -16.17 19.38 -15.97
N ASP A 687 -16.01 18.11 -15.59
CA ASP A 687 -15.34 17.74 -14.35
C ASP A 687 -13.81 17.66 -14.53
N SER A 688 -13.32 17.79 -15.77
CA SER A 688 -11.89 17.86 -16.12
C SER A 688 -11.07 16.64 -15.68
N VAL A 689 -11.69 15.47 -15.73
CA VAL A 689 -11.09 14.17 -15.41
C VAL A 689 -11.16 13.27 -16.65
N ASP A 690 -10.05 12.63 -17.01
CA ASP A 690 -9.97 11.67 -18.13
C ASP A 690 -10.19 10.24 -17.60
N ALA A 691 -11.42 9.94 -17.22
CA ALA A 691 -11.83 8.62 -16.75
C ALA A 691 -13.32 8.38 -16.99
N ASP A 692 -13.69 7.11 -17.19
CA ASP A 692 -15.07 6.65 -17.32
C ASP A 692 -15.41 5.68 -16.20
N GLY A 693 -16.53 5.92 -15.50
CA GLY A 693 -17.02 5.01 -14.48
C GLY A 693 -17.74 5.70 -13.34
N THR A 694 -18.01 4.94 -12.27
CA THR A 694 -18.68 5.47 -11.09
C THR A 694 -17.64 6.14 -10.21
N ALA A 695 -17.58 7.47 -10.28
CA ALA A 695 -16.68 8.28 -9.49
C ALA A 695 -17.29 8.66 -8.13
N ILE A 696 -16.49 8.51 -7.09
CA ILE A 696 -16.77 8.94 -5.72
C ILE A 696 -15.85 10.13 -5.41
N PRO A 697 -16.39 11.35 -5.23
CA PRO A 697 -15.58 12.52 -4.93
C PRO A 697 -14.96 12.43 -3.53
N VAL A 698 -13.73 12.92 -3.43
CA VAL A 698 -12.96 13.12 -2.20
C VAL A 698 -12.53 14.58 -2.18
N ARG A 699 -13.14 15.36 -1.30
CA ARG A 699 -12.93 16.80 -1.18
C ARG A 699 -11.98 17.09 -0.03
N MET A 700 -11.39 18.28 0.00
CA MET A 700 -10.58 18.74 1.14
C MET A 700 -11.37 18.66 2.47
N THR A 701 -12.67 19.00 2.43
CA THR A 701 -13.53 18.98 3.63
C THR A 701 -13.87 17.60 4.15
N ASP A 702 -13.65 16.54 3.36
CA ASP A 702 -13.93 15.16 3.76
C ASP A 702 -12.84 14.57 4.67
N LYS A 703 -11.60 15.11 4.58
CA LYS A 703 -10.42 14.72 5.38
C LYS A 703 -10.14 13.22 5.38
N VAL A 704 -10.23 12.61 4.21
CA VAL A 704 -10.07 11.17 4.01
C VAL A 704 -8.59 10.83 3.93
N HIS A 705 -8.13 9.96 4.83
CA HIS A 705 -6.74 9.51 4.91
C HIS A 705 -6.64 8.17 5.64
N GLY A 706 -5.54 7.45 5.47
CA GLY A 706 -5.25 6.18 6.14
C GLY A 706 -5.48 4.94 5.26
N ALA A 707 -5.55 3.77 5.90
CA ALA A 707 -5.58 2.47 5.23
C ALA A 707 -6.92 2.22 4.52
N VAL A 708 -6.86 1.62 3.33
CA VAL A 708 -8.02 1.30 2.51
C VAL A 708 -8.57 -0.09 2.83
N LYS A 709 -9.89 -0.20 2.94
CA LYS A 709 -10.63 -1.46 2.97
C LYS A 709 -11.78 -1.42 1.98
N PHE A 710 -11.83 -2.42 1.09
CA PHE A 710 -12.89 -2.55 0.10
C PHE A 710 -13.56 -3.93 0.18
N ILE A 711 -14.89 -3.94 0.21
CA ILE A 711 -15.69 -5.15 0.37
C ILE A 711 -16.84 -5.15 -0.63
N ILE A 712 -17.01 -6.23 -1.37
CA ILE A 712 -18.22 -6.50 -2.14
C ILE A 712 -19.18 -7.25 -1.23
N LEU A 713 -20.22 -6.57 -0.77
CA LEU A 713 -21.21 -7.13 0.13
C LEU A 713 -22.04 -8.21 -0.57
N GLY A 714 -22.51 -7.92 -1.78
CA GLY A 714 -23.22 -8.88 -2.63
C GLY A 714 -24.21 -8.24 -3.62
N PRO A 715 -25.06 -9.06 -4.25
CA PRO A 715 -26.09 -8.59 -5.20
C PRO A 715 -27.11 -7.65 -4.55
N VAL A 716 -27.62 -6.69 -5.32
CA VAL A 716 -28.68 -5.77 -4.88
C VAL A 716 -30.07 -6.37 -5.16
N ASN A 717 -30.86 -6.57 -4.11
CA ASN A 717 -32.22 -7.12 -4.15
C ASN A 717 -33.26 -6.11 -4.65
N SER A 718 -33.13 -5.75 -5.93
CA SER A 718 -34.04 -4.84 -6.61
C SER A 718 -35.27 -5.56 -7.17
N VAL A 719 -36.40 -4.85 -7.21
CA VAL A 719 -37.64 -5.31 -7.84
C VAL A 719 -37.99 -4.48 -9.07
N TRP A 720 -38.76 -5.08 -9.97
CA TRP A 720 -39.20 -4.52 -11.24
C TRP A 720 -40.74 -4.40 -11.29
N GLU A 721 -41.24 -3.20 -11.54
CA GLU A 721 -42.67 -2.93 -11.80
C GLU A 721 -42.77 -1.85 -12.89
N GLU A 722 -42.22 -2.13 -14.08
CA GLU A 722 -41.95 -1.16 -15.18
C GLU A 722 -40.88 -0.11 -14.86
N ILE A 723 -40.58 0.08 -13.58
CA ILE A 723 -39.46 0.82 -13.02
C ILE A 723 -38.70 -0.07 -12.03
N THR A 724 -37.42 0.24 -11.79
CA THR A 724 -36.63 -0.40 -10.72
C THR A 724 -36.93 0.24 -9.36
N ARG A 725 -37.02 -0.57 -8.31
CA ARG A 725 -37.07 -0.09 -6.93
C ARG A 725 -36.17 -0.94 -6.04
N ARG A 726 -35.54 -0.32 -5.04
CA ARG A 726 -34.67 -1.00 -4.07
C ARG A 726 -34.96 -0.57 -2.65
N HIS A 727 -34.69 -1.46 -1.70
CA HIS A 727 -34.59 -1.08 -0.29
C HIS A 727 -33.25 -0.35 -0.06
N PRO A 728 -33.15 0.49 0.99
CA PRO A 728 -31.88 1.07 1.39
C PRO A 728 -30.71 0.12 1.67
N THR A 729 -31.01 -1.07 2.17
CA THR A 729 -30.03 -2.13 2.40
C THR A 729 -30.15 -3.14 1.28
N ALA A 730 -29.01 -3.51 0.69
CA ALA A 730 -28.98 -4.27 -0.57
C ALA A 730 -29.61 -5.66 -0.48
N PHE A 731 -29.64 -6.30 0.69
CA PHE A 731 -30.21 -7.63 0.86
C PHE A 731 -31.74 -7.64 0.98
N ARG A 732 -32.39 -6.52 1.32
CA ARG A 732 -33.85 -6.44 1.48
C ARG A 732 -34.53 -6.01 0.18
N HIS A 733 -35.72 -6.55 -0.07
CA HIS A 733 -36.62 -6.01 -1.09
C HIS A 733 -37.47 -4.84 -0.53
N THR A 734 -38.05 -4.04 -1.43
CA THR A 734 -38.96 -2.93 -1.05
C THR A 734 -40.44 -3.36 -1.06
N LYS A 735 -41.38 -2.43 -0.88
CA LYS A 735 -42.83 -2.72 -0.85
C LYS A 735 -43.30 -3.46 -2.09
N TRP A 736 -44.00 -4.58 -1.85
CA TRP A 736 -44.58 -5.46 -2.84
C TRP A 736 -45.91 -4.93 -3.40
N SER A 737 -46.14 -5.15 -4.70
CA SER A 737 -47.43 -4.94 -5.39
C SER A 737 -47.81 -6.17 -6.22
N SER A 738 -49.03 -6.23 -6.74
CA SER A 738 -49.49 -7.38 -7.55
C SER A 738 -48.69 -7.59 -8.85
N ASN A 739 -47.96 -6.58 -9.34
CA ASN A 739 -47.20 -6.62 -10.59
C ASN A 739 -45.68 -6.60 -10.36
N THR A 740 -45.24 -6.66 -9.10
CA THR A 740 -43.82 -6.61 -8.73
C THR A 740 -43.14 -7.92 -9.12
N LYS A 741 -41.97 -7.81 -9.76
CA LYS A 741 -41.10 -8.94 -10.12
C LYS A 741 -39.74 -8.81 -9.44
N PRO A 742 -39.26 -9.83 -8.70
CA PRO A 742 -37.91 -9.79 -8.13
C PRO A 742 -36.89 -9.96 -9.26
N ILE A 743 -35.93 -9.03 -9.40
CA ILE A 743 -34.98 -9.09 -10.53
C ILE A 743 -34.05 -10.29 -10.37
N LEU A 744 -33.50 -10.49 -9.16
CA LEU A 744 -32.54 -11.56 -8.87
C LEU A 744 -33.12 -12.97 -9.07
N SER A 745 -34.44 -13.16 -9.00
CA SER A 745 -35.02 -14.47 -9.28
C SER A 745 -34.87 -14.88 -10.74
N HIS A 746 -34.62 -13.96 -11.67
CA HIS A 746 -34.43 -14.25 -13.10
C HIS A 746 -32.96 -14.17 -13.52
N VAL A 747 -32.04 -14.07 -12.56
CA VAL A 747 -30.60 -13.99 -12.78
C VAL A 747 -29.92 -15.27 -12.30
N SER A 748 -29.06 -15.86 -13.12
CA SER A 748 -28.24 -17.01 -12.75
C SER A 748 -27.01 -16.56 -11.95
N ASP A 749 -26.23 -15.65 -12.52
CA ASP A 749 -25.02 -15.09 -11.96
C ASP A 749 -24.80 -13.65 -12.45
N ILE A 750 -24.01 -12.90 -11.69
CA ILE A 750 -23.50 -11.57 -12.06
C ILE A 750 -22.05 -11.76 -12.47
N LEU A 751 -21.71 -11.28 -13.66
CA LEU A 751 -20.35 -11.30 -14.19
C LEU A 751 -19.80 -9.89 -14.22
N LEU A 752 -18.60 -9.71 -13.71
CA LEU A 752 -17.82 -8.48 -13.79
C LEU A 752 -16.55 -8.75 -14.59
N GLU A 753 -16.26 -7.89 -15.56
CA GLU A 753 -15.11 -7.93 -16.44
C GLU A 753 -14.35 -6.60 -16.36
N GLU A 754 -13.02 -6.62 -16.50
CA GLU A 754 -12.18 -5.41 -16.51
C GLU A 754 -12.44 -4.48 -15.30
N LEU A 755 -12.75 -5.06 -14.12
CA LEU A 755 -13.03 -4.29 -12.91
C LEU A 755 -11.78 -3.55 -12.43
N GLU A 756 -11.79 -2.22 -12.43
CA GLU A 756 -10.71 -1.39 -11.88
C GLU A 756 -11.23 -0.38 -10.85
N ILE A 757 -10.36 -0.01 -9.90
CA ILE A 757 -10.67 0.97 -8.86
C ILE A 757 -9.45 1.90 -8.71
N LYS A 758 -9.49 3.04 -9.40
CA LYS A 758 -8.37 3.99 -9.53
C LYS A 758 -8.65 5.31 -8.82
N VAL A 759 -7.59 5.99 -8.42
CA VAL A 759 -7.67 7.42 -8.07
C VAL A 759 -7.39 8.24 -9.31
N VAL A 760 -8.20 9.27 -9.53
CA VAL A 760 -7.92 10.35 -10.46
C VAL A 760 -8.16 11.70 -9.78
N SER A 761 -7.57 12.77 -10.31
CA SER A 761 -7.78 14.14 -9.82
C SER A 761 -8.29 15.03 -10.95
N ASP A 762 -9.12 16.03 -10.62
CA ASP A 762 -9.42 17.11 -11.57
C ASP A 762 -8.26 18.12 -11.70
N HIS A 763 -7.20 17.94 -10.90
CA HIS A 763 -6.04 18.81 -10.82
C HIS A 763 -6.40 20.28 -10.62
N GLY A 764 -7.53 20.58 -9.95
CA GLY A 764 -8.02 21.96 -9.78
C GLY A 764 -8.52 22.61 -11.07
N LYS A 765 -8.92 21.80 -12.06
CA LYS A 765 -9.47 22.20 -13.37
C LYS A 765 -8.52 23.05 -14.23
N VAL A 766 -7.23 22.81 -14.07
CA VAL A 766 -6.15 23.56 -14.76
C VAL A 766 -6.05 23.20 -16.25
N GLY A 767 -6.69 22.11 -16.70
CA GLY A 767 -6.62 21.66 -18.09
C GLY A 767 -5.32 20.93 -18.42
N SER A 768 -5.15 20.53 -19.69
CA SER A 768 -4.04 19.72 -20.20
C SER A 768 -2.68 20.44 -20.28
N ASP A 769 -2.55 21.63 -19.69
CA ASP A 769 -1.33 22.45 -19.75
C ASP A 769 -0.25 21.98 -18.75
N GLY A 770 -0.60 21.09 -17.82
CA GLY A 770 0.37 20.42 -16.95
C GLY A 770 1.05 19.26 -17.69
N ALA A 771 2.35 19.38 -17.94
CA ALA A 771 3.15 18.25 -18.40
C ALA A 771 3.50 17.33 -17.21
N GLU A 772 3.78 16.06 -17.49
CA GLU A 772 4.46 15.15 -16.55
C GLU A 772 5.92 15.60 -16.40
N ASN A 773 6.10 16.79 -15.80
CA ASN A 773 7.40 17.35 -15.51
C ASN A 773 7.76 17.02 -14.06
N ASP A 774 9.02 16.66 -13.86
CA ASP A 774 9.58 16.49 -12.52
C ASP A 774 9.47 17.79 -11.71
N LEU A 775 9.12 17.68 -10.44
CA LEU A 775 9.12 18.82 -9.52
C LEU A 775 10.56 19.06 -9.04
N ILE A 776 11.13 20.20 -9.45
CA ILE A 776 12.52 20.57 -9.13
C ILE A 776 12.53 21.92 -8.41
N TYR A 777 13.16 21.96 -7.24
CA TYR A 777 13.45 23.20 -6.51
C TYR A 777 14.84 23.68 -6.87
N LEU A 778 14.92 24.91 -7.38
CA LEU A 778 16.17 25.55 -7.81
C LEU A 778 16.40 26.83 -7.03
N SER A 779 17.62 27.02 -6.52
CA SER A 779 18.04 28.31 -5.99
C SER A 779 18.22 29.33 -7.13
N ASP A 780 17.78 30.57 -6.94
CA ASP A 780 18.02 31.67 -7.90
C ASP A 780 19.48 32.12 -7.86
N THR A 781 20.12 32.25 -9.03
CA THR A 781 21.52 32.68 -9.15
C THR A 781 21.64 33.62 -10.35
N LYS A 782 22.43 34.70 -10.18
CA LYS A 782 22.61 35.75 -11.21
C LYS A 782 24.04 35.79 -11.75
N GLU A 783 24.82 34.74 -11.51
CA GLU A 783 26.23 34.69 -11.90
C GLU A 783 26.42 34.17 -13.33
N ASP A 784 27.50 34.62 -13.97
CA ASP A 784 27.84 34.23 -15.35
C ASP A 784 28.34 32.77 -15.45
N PHE A 785 28.86 32.21 -14.35
CA PHE A 785 29.32 30.83 -14.24
C PHE A 785 28.48 30.10 -13.19
N VAL A 786 27.93 28.94 -13.53
CA VAL A 786 27.06 28.16 -12.64
C VAL A 786 27.74 26.82 -12.32
N ASN A 787 28.09 26.62 -11.04
CA ASN A 787 28.49 25.35 -10.47
C ASN A 787 27.31 24.76 -9.70
N THR A 788 26.60 23.83 -10.34
CA THR A 788 25.36 23.24 -9.81
C THR A 788 25.66 22.01 -8.96
N LYS A 789 25.01 21.91 -7.80
CA LYS A 789 24.83 20.65 -7.08
C LYS A 789 23.50 20.02 -7.49
N ASP A 790 23.54 18.95 -8.27
CA ASP A 790 22.38 18.32 -8.93
C ASP A 790 22.09 16.87 -8.49
N ASP A 791 22.81 16.38 -7.49
CA ASP A 791 22.67 15.06 -6.87
C ASP A 791 21.70 15.05 -5.67
N LEU A 792 20.99 16.16 -5.42
CA LEU A 792 20.05 16.28 -4.30
C LEU A 792 18.66 15.73 -4.67
N GLU A 793 18.17 14.81 -3.84
CA GLU A 793 16.86 14.17 -4.01
C GLU A 793 16.13 14.09 -2.65
N MET A 794 14.81 14.33 -2.67
CA MET A 794 13.89 14.09 -1.56
C MET A 794 12.77 13.15 -2.00
N LYS A 795 12.58 12.08 -1.25
CA LYS A 795 11.54 11.05 -1.45
C LYS A 795 10.32 11.26 -0.56
N ILE A 796 10.43 12.12 0.46
CA ILE A 796 9.28 12.68 1.18
C ILE A 796 9.08 14.10 0.67
N THR A 797 7.86 14.41 0.21
CA THR A 797 7.59 15.66 -0.50
C THR A 797 6.26 16.27 -0.07
N THR A 798 6.22 17.59 0.00
CA THR A 798 5.07 18.37 0.44
C THR A 798 4.03 18.42 -0.67
N ALA A 799 2.75 18.28 -0.31
CA ALA A 799 1.69 18.39 -1.32
C ALA A 799 1.67 19.78 -1.96
N LEU A 800 1.30 19.82 -3.24
CA LEU A 800 1.07 21.07 -3.95
C LEU A 800 -0.38 21.50 -3.82
N THR A 801 -0.64 22.81 -3.89
CA THR A 801 -1.98 23.36 -4.13
C THR A 801 -2.23 23.52 -5.62
N SER A 802 -3.49 23.55 -6.03
CA SER A 802 -3.92 23.84 -7.40
C SER A 802 -3.32 25.12 -7.99
N GLU A 803 -3.08 26.15 -7.17
CA GLU A 803 -2.46 27.40 -7.62
C GLU A 803 -0.94 27.25 -7.86
N GLU A 804 -0.26 26.47 -7.01
CA GLU A 804 1.14 26.11 -7.21
C GLU A 804 1.30 25.26 -8.47
N CYS A 805 0.43 24.28 -8.68
CA CYS A 805 0.40 23.44 -9.88
C CYS A 805 0.26 24.27 -11.16
N LYS A 806 -0.65 25.25 -11.18
CA LYS A 806 -0.79 26.19 -12.31
C LYS A 806 0.48 26.97 -12.57
N THR A 807 1.11 27.47 -11.51
CA THR A 807 2.30 28.31 -11.61
C THR A 807 3.50 27.50 -12.12
N LEU A 808 3.61 26.25 -11.69
CA LEU A 808 4.71 25.35 -12.02
C LEU A 808 4.49 24.55 -13.32
N GLY A 809 3.25 24.46 -13.82
CA GLY A 809 2.92 23.66 -14.98
C GLY A 809 3.04 22.15 -14.73
N VAL A 810 2.77 21.71 -13.50
CA VAL A 810 2.80 20.30 -13.08
C VAL A 810 1.41 19.82 -12.72
N LYS A 811 1.14 18.52 -12.92
CA LYS A 811 -0.05 17.87 -12.37
C LYS A 811 0.22 17.49 -10.90
N ASN A 812 -0.84 17.36 -10.14
CA ASN A 812 -0.77 16.91 -8.74
C ASN A 812 -1.77 15.78 -8.54
N GLY A 813 -1.24 14.60 -8.23
CA GLY A 813 -2.00 13.40 -7.89
C GLY A 813 -2.05 13.17 -6.39
N ILE A 814 -2.58 12.02 -5.99
CA ILE A 814 -2.41 11.54 -4.61
C ILE A 814 -1.03 10.87 -4.53
N SER A 815 -0.24 11.23 -3.51
CA SER A 815 1.10 10.66 -3.32
C SER A 815 1.23 9.96 -1.96
N LEU A 816 1.96 8.83 -1.97
CA LEU A 816 2.42 8.14 -0.75
C LEU A 816 3.56 8.92 -0.06
N SER A 817 4.31 9.73 -0.83
CA SER A 817 5.41 10.56 -0.32
C SER A 817 4.94 11.78 0.47
N ALA A 818 3.64 12.11 0.41
CA ALA A 818 3.09 13.32 1.02
C ALA A 818 2.73 13.12 2.50
N PRO A 819 3.40 13.81 3.44
CA PRO A 819 3.05 13.72 4.85
C PRO A 819 1.69 14.33 5.15
N LEU A 820 1.03 13.80 6.17
CA LEU A 820 -0.20 14.32 6.76
C LEU A 820 0.14 15.21 7.97
N ASN A 821 -0.47 16.39 8.02
CA ASN A 821 -0.54 17.20 9.23
C ASN A 821 -1.63 16.62 10.14
N VAL A 822 -1.22 16.10 11.30
CA VAL A 822 -2.09 15.37 12.25
C VAL A 822 -3.17 16.30 12.84
N VAL A 823 -2.91 17.60 12.96
CA VAL A 823 -3.85 18.56 13.53
C VAL A 823 -4.93 18.92 12.53
N THR A 824 -4.56 19.16 11.26
CA THR A 824 -5.52 19.56 10.22
C THR A 824 -6.20 18.36 9.57
N GLU A 825 -5.60 17.17 9.65
CA GLU A 825 -6.00 15.95 8.92
C GLU A 825 -5.95 16.15 7.40
N LEU A 826 -5.02 16.99 6.93
CA LEU A 826 -4.76 17.29 5.52
C LEU A 826 -3.27 17.14 5.20
N SER A 827 -2.92 17.03 3.93
CA SER A 827 -1.52 17.00 3.52
C SER A 827 -0.77 18.22 4.04
N LEU A 828 0.46 18.01 4.48
CA LEU A 828 1.33 19.07 4.94
C LEU A 828 1.64 20.00 3.76
N LEU A 829 1.59 21.31 4.01
CA LEU A 829 1.89 22.36 3.02
C LEU A 829 3.17 23.13 3.33
N GLY A 830 3.68 23.03 4.56
CA GLY A 830 4.85 23.76 5.00
C GLY A 830 5.14 23.52 6.47
N ILE A 831 6.35 23.92 6.89
CA ILE A 831 6.81 23.94 8.28
C ILE A 831 7.38 25.32 8.60
N TYR A 832 7.26 25.70 9.86
CA TYR A 832 7.87 26.90 10.39
C TYR A 832 9.34 26.63 10.72
N ASN A 833 10.23 27.47 10.20
CA ASN A 833 11.64 27.45 10.53
C ASN A 833 11.97 28.64 11.44
N ARG A 834 12.45 28.34 12.66
CA ARG A 834 12.71 29.37 13.66
C ARG A 834 13.88 30.29 13.30
N SER A 835 14.85 29.81 12.53
CA SER A 835 16.06 30.57 12.20
C SER A 835 15.75 31.79 11.33
N ASN A 836 14.93 31.62 10.30
CA ASN A 836 14.48 32.68 9.39
C ASN A 836 13.12 33.28 9.77
N GLY A 837 12.33 32.58 10.60
CA GLY A 837 11.02 33.02 11.04
C GLY A 837 9.92 32.83 10.00
N GLU A 838 10.11 31.94 9.03
CA GLU A 838 9.24 31.75 7.88
C GLU A 838 8.48 30.41 7.93
N LEU A 839 7.23 30.43 7.46
CA LEU A 839 6.44 29.24 7.17
C LEU A 839 6.52 29.00 5.66
N ALA A 840 7.19 27.93 5.26
CA ALA A 840 7.43 27.59 3.85
C ALA A 840 7.53 26.07 3.68
N LYS A 841 7.61 25.60 2.44
CA LYS A 841 7.81 24.18 2.16
C LYS A 841 9.18 23.74 2.68
N PRO A 842 9.31 22.56 3.34
CA PRO A 842 10.60 22.04 3.77
C PRO A 842 11.66 21.96 2.66
N GLU A 843 11.25 21.65 1.43
CA GLU A 843 12.11 21.67 0.23
C GLU A 843 12.68 23.07 -0.05
N GLN A 844 11.88 24.12 0.15
CA GLN A 844 12.32 25.51 0.00
C GLN A 844 13.29 25.90 1.13
N HIS A 845 12.98 25.52 2.37
CA HIS A 845 13.90 25.74 3.50
C HIS A 845 15.24 25.05 3.25
N TYR A 846 15.23 23.79 2.82
CA TYR A 846 16.44 23.03 2.52
C TYR A 846 17.29 23.72 1.45
N VAL A 847 16.71 24.00 0.28
CA VAL A 847 17.45 24.66 -0.82
C VAL A 847 17.98 26.03 -0.37
N ASN A 848 17.19 26.82 0.35
CA ASN A 848 17.63 28.13 0.82
C ASN A 848 18.76 28.03 1.86
N ASP A 849 18.62 27.19 2.88
CA ASP A 849 19.58 27.06 3.98
C ASP A 849 20.94 26.56 3.46
N TYR A 850 20.94 25.55 2.59
CA TYR A 850 22.17 25.05 1.97
C TYR A 850 22.75 26.00 0.92
N TRP A 851 21.92 26.74 0.19
CA TRP A 851 22.43 27.77 -0.72
C TRP A 851 23.17 28.84 0.08
N GLN A 852 22.59 29.34 1.18
CA GLN A 852 23.25 30.32 2.05
C GLN A 852 24.61 29.83 2.59
N GLU A 853 24.73 28.54 2.87
CA GLU A 853 25.98 27.96 3.36
C GLU A 853 27.04 27.71 2.28
N TRP A 854 26.64 27.31 1.08
CA TRP A 854 27.54 26.78 0.05
C TRP A 854 27.74 27.69 -1.17
N HIS A 855 26.95 28.76 -1.34
CA HIS A 855 27.05 29.68 -2.48
C HIS A 855 28.35 30.50 -2.52
N GLU A 856 28.95 30.73 -1.35
CA GLU A 856 30.22 31.46 -1.21
C GLU A 856 31.35 30.54 -0.73
N PRO A 857 32.61 30.74 -1.19
CA PRO A 857 33.75 29.98 -0.69
C PRO A 857 33.95 30.18 0.81
N ARG A 858 33.83 29.10 1.57
CA ARG A 858 34.03 29.08 3.04
C ARG A 858 35.31 28.35 3.40
N VAL A 859 35.99 28.85 4.44
CA VAL A 859 37.19 28.21 4.97
C VAL A 859 36.80 27.00 5.83
N VAL A 860 37.46 25.87 5.58
CA VAL A 860 37.43 24.68 6.44
C VAL A 860 38.82 24.51 7.05
N MET A 861 38.85 24.18 8.33
CA MET A 861 40.08 24.00 9.08
C MET A 861 40.04 22.69 9.83
N GLU A 862 41.14 21.95 9.75
CA GLU A 862 41.42 20.83 10.65
C GLU A 862 42.42 21.29 11.70
N GLN A 863 42.02 21.19 12.98
CA GLN A 863 42.82 21.65 14.09
C GLN A 863 42.84 20.59 15.20
N ASN A 864 44.05 20.18 15.62
CA ASN A 864 44.22 19.33 16.78
C ASN A 864 44.30 20.18 18.06
N LEU A 865 43.46 19.87 19.04
CA LEU A 865 43.35 20.56 20.32
C LEU A 865 43.64 19.62 21.49
N MET A 866 44.11 20.19 22.60
CA MET A 866 44.18 19.50 23.88
C MET A 866 42.76 19.29 24.42
N ASP A 867 42.37 18.03 24.63
CA ASP A 867 41.03 17.67 25.07
C ASP A 867 40.90 17.73 26.61
N GLU A 868 41.13 18.93 27.13
CA GLU A 868 41.07 19.25 28.55
C GLU A 868 40.25 20.53 28.79
N HIS A 869 39.81 20.73 30.04
CA HIS A 869 39.20 22.00 30.49
C HIS A 869 37.98 22.51 29.68
N GLY A 870 37.31 21.64 28.92
CA GLY A 870 36.20 22.03 28.05
C GLY A 870 36.63 22.82 26.81
N ASN A 871 37.87 22.63 26.36
CA ASN A 871 38.40 23.21 25.12
C ASN A 871 37.75 22.59 23.86
N VAL A 872 37.17 21.39 23.99
CA VAL A 872 36.57 20.64 22.90
C VAL A 872 35.09 20.44 23.21
N SER A 873 34.24 20.89 22.29
CA SER A 873 32.79 20.79 22.37
C SER A 873 32.20 20.84 20.96
N PRO A 874 31.24 19.96 20.63
CA PRO A 874 30.57 19.97 19.34
C PRO A 874 29.61 21.15 19.15
N PHE A 875 29.26 21.86 20.23
CA PHE A 875 28.27 22.94 20.21
C PHE A 875 28.89 24.33 20.39
N ASP A 876 30.19 24.42 20.65
CA ASP A 876 30.90 25.69 20.79
C ASP A 876 31.35 26.22 19.42
N LEU A 877 31.64 27.51 19.38
CA LEU A 877 32.23 28.18 18.22
C LEU A 877 33.70 28.47 18.48
N TYR A 878 34.50 28.43 17.42
CA TYR A 878 35.95 28.62 17.50
C TYR A 878 36.35 29.79 16.62
N ARG A 879 37.16 30.70 17.14
CA ARG A 879 37.68 31.85 16.40
C ARG A 879 39.18 31.70 16.23
N HIS A 880 39.66 31.84 14.99
CA HIS A 880 41.10 31.84 14.73
C HIS A 880 41.63 33.29 14.68
N PRO A 881 42.41 33.77 15.68
CA PRO A 881 42.76 35.17 15.82
C PRO A 881 43.49 35.77 14.61
N ALA A 882 44.33 34.98 13.94
CA ALA A 882 45.09 35.45 12.77
C ALA A 882 44.25 35.55 11.48
N ILE A 883 43.20 34.72 11.36
CA ILE A 883 42.32 34.72 10.18
C ILE A 883 41.15 35.69 10.42
N GLY A 884 40.81 35.95 11.68
CA GLY A 884 39.69 36.82 12.06
C GLY A 884 38.32 36.20 11.79
N LYS A 885 38.27 34.90 11.49
CA LYS A 885 37.06 34.15 11.18
C LYS A 885 36.62 33.30 12.36
N THR A 886 35.31 33.07 12.44
CA THR A 886 34.66 32.19 13.43
C THR A 886 34.13 30.96 12.72
N PHE A 887 34.20 29.82 13.39
CA PHE A 887 33.94 28.50 12.84
C PHE A 887 32.99 27.74 13.76
N HIS A 888 32.12 26.93 13.18
CA HIS A 888 31.32 25.92 13.88
C HIS A 888 31.94 24.54 13.65
N VAL A 889 31.62 23.59 14.53
CA VAL A 889 32.20 22.24 14.49
C VAL A 889 31.37 21.32 13.59
N GLN A 890 32.01 20.70 12.61
CA GLN A 890 31.39 19.66 11.77
C GLN A 890 31.63 18.26 12.37
N GLY A 891 32.89 17.96 12.68
CA GLY A 891 33.33 16.65 13.16
C GLY A 891 34.38 16.75 14.26
N ILE A 892 34.44 15.73 15.12
CA ILE A 892 35.46 15.61 16.17
C ILE A 892 35.96 14.17 16.20
N SER A 893 37.28 14.01 16.06
CA SER A 893 38.00 12.74 16.23
C SER A 893 38.82 12.81 17.52
N TYR A 894 38.67 11.82 18.39
CA TYR A 894 39.35 11.74 19.69
C TYR A 894 40.48 10.71 19.67
N TYR A 895 41.68 11.15 20.02
CA TYR A 895 42.85 10.30 20.20
C TYR A 895 43.06 10.07 21.70
N LEU A 896 42.50 8.97 22.21
CA LEU A 896 42.36 8.78 23.66
C LEU A 896 43.70 8.50 24.35
N THR A 897 44.69 7.96 23.64
CA THR A 897 46.03 7.72 24.16
C THR A 897 46.81 9.02 24.41
N SER A 898 46.75 9.97 23.47
CA SER A 898 47.39 11.27 23.59
C SER A 898 46.62 12.26 24.44
N GLY A 899 45.30 12.10 24.57
CA GLY A 899 44.43 13.08 25.24
C GLY A 899 44.16 14.31 24.36
N THR A 900 44.10 14.11 23.05
CA THR A 900 43.90 15.20 22.07
C THR A 900 42.68 14.92 21.20
N ALA A 901 42.11 15.97 20.61
CA ALA A 901 41.00 15.85 19.67
C ALA A 901 41.26 16.68 18.41
N GLN A 902 41.15 16.04 17.26
CA GLN A 902 41.18 16.71 15.96
C GLN A 902 39.77 17.15 15.60
N MET A 903 39.61 18.43 15.35
CA MET A 903 38.33 19.04 15.00
C MET A 903 38.34 19.49 13.54
N THR A 904 37.28 19.13 12.82
CA THR A 904 36.98 19.69 11.51
C THR A 904 35.96 20.82 11.72
N ILE A 905 36.38 22.05 11.46
CA ILE A 905 35.59 23.26 11.74
C ILE A 905 35.39 24.09 10.46
N ARG A 906 34.19 24.63 10.26
CA ARG A 906 33.81 25.38 9.05
C ARG A 906 33.37 26.80 9.38
N GLU A 907 33.79 27.75 8.57
CA GLU A 907 33.47 29.17 8.70
C GLU A 907 31.94 29.41 8.73
N ILE A 908 31.50 30.27 9.65
CA ILE A 908 30.10 30.74 9.74
C ILE A 908 29.86 31.95 8.83
N PHE A 909 28.60 32.24 8.50
CA PHE A 909 28.17 33.37 7.67
C PHE A 909 27.13 34.26 8.35
#